data_AF-A0A074RZJ5-F1
#
_entry.id   AF-A0A074RZJ5-F1
#
_cell.length_a   1.000
_cell.length_b   1.000
_cell.length_c   1.000
_cell.angle_alpha   90.00
_cell.angle_beta   90.00
_cell.angle_gamma   90.00
#
_symmetry.space_group_name_H-M   'P 1'
#
loop_
_entity.id
_entity.type
_entity.pdbx_description
1 polymer ?
#
loop_
_entity_poly.entity_id
_entity_poly.type
_entity_poly.pdbx_seq_one_letter_code
_entity_poly.pdbx_strand_id
1 'polypeptide(L)'
;MLQAPRPRMPSGSSTPSSSSSGRSSPVSEAFSGFSVDSDVSSSNTSTSSLFDPSCTRHDRLGAWFLGPKAENIGFLKQFLNSVADETERARLAYQPDDPKFIGKEMQSSTVFKKEMSELDVALKELVGALAEHSIPFWSPRYNAHMNGDTSLPGMLGYLAAAMFNPNNVCTESSPLTTVIERDVGLQLCQMLGYDISNTESSKPWGHIVCGGSVANLESMWSARNLKFYPLSVACAMEPGAPLDFMSDEFSIELCNGEIKLFSQATAWELLNLKPETVFDIPERLQNEYAISAGALSAALGPYLIQTCGKEVLEQKFNMKPCKYFVGTTKHYSWPKGAAVTGIGSEHILDVPVDIDARMDISKLDQQLHQCLVSQTPVFAVVAVMGSTEHGAVDPIKGVVQLRTKYQALGLSFAIHADAAWGGYYASFLHEPEVPQPNGSIVPEQALSDYTRSQLEYLRFADSITIDPHKSGYIPYPAGGLCYRDGRMRYLVTWTNPNVYKDSDGTESMGVYGIEGSKPGASAVGAWLSHRIIGLHKHGYGSLLGESLFSCTKIYTHWATMDMDDNKLIVVPLKAIPAERQKLGAEAIRKQREYIRDNIVNRTNDELMNDAKAMDLLHQMVSDLSINAFACNFRLANGEANSDVVEANYLNTRIYERLSVTKVEDNIYDKPLFIQSSQMNQQVYGVCADLLKSRLGVSGEQDLDILVNCVMSPFPTVANFTKSVTDEFKRIAHEEIQTCLFRNTVTADDYKFILQGTDKLYLSMLPQFNHANFRHQLILTCEVPEDVMESYREAKKEDPSAVFMLSTASPVELTSILAGSFKGVLQKRLAAGIELTFSSNFEVSNVQVIKNKPLDSKYLDLSYSNEMYFYLYGTPSQQHIEHILVASKNVQLTSDQVTLDLSTDISEEDLARGVLVRMDRLRESVVLPVLPPHTPTFFRAGAQHKVTVFRDPHSPERCGPGLTEAYSSASPIATGTIKFGEMVYTDSVQLNSNPLPKGVVRPKPKDVSRMTLSERLDAARANMDRAPKRSSPQPIIKKRHVVNLDHNALVSLPAVKAGFNGLFFMMMCLFVLATVVYRPF
;
A
#
# COMPACT_ATOMS: atom_id res chain seq x y z
N MET A 1 27.62 41.03 -59.56
CA MET A 1 27.06 41.42 -60.87
C MET A 1 25.56 41.09 -60.82
N LEU A 2 24.69 42.07 -60.51
CA LEU A 2 24.00 42.96 -61.47
C LEU A 2 23.05 42.11 -62.37
N GLN A 3 21.72 42.14 -62.30
CA GLN A 3 20.79 43.28 -62.31
C GLN A 3 19.35 42.91 -61.82
N ALA A 4 18.68 43.87 -61.18
CA ALA A 4 17.22 44.10 -61.17
C ALA A 4 16.89 45.26 -62.16
N PRO A 5 15.67 45.90 -62.29
CA PRO A 5 14.31 45.65 -61.75
C PRO A 5 13.09 45.94 -62.72
N ARG A 6 11.86 45.50 -62.33
CA ARG A 6 10.45 46.05 -62.39
C ARG A 6 9.92 46.96 -63.56
N PRO A 7 8.59 46.91 -63.90
CA PRO A 7 7.51 47.74 -63.24
C PRO A 7 6.09 47.09 -63.13
N ARG A 8 5.41 47.19 -61.95
CA ARG A 8 4.20 47.99 -61.54
C ARG A 8 2.77 47.46 -61.85
N MET A 9 2.12 46.86 -60.83
CA MET A 9 0.80 47.17 -60.14
C MET A 9 -0.40 47.77 -60.93
N PRO A 10 -1.69 47.43 -60.60
CA PRO A 10 -2.28 47.72 -59.28
C PRO A 10 -3.30 46.73 -58.62
N SER A 11 -3.29 46.78 -57.28
CA SER A 11 -4.37 46.69 -56.27
C SER A 11 -5.40 45.56 -56.27
N GLY A 12 -5.41 44.78 -55.18
CA GLY A 12 -6.55 43.99 -54.70
C GLY A 12 -6.21 43.31 -53.36
N SER A 13 -6.95 43.66 -52.31
CA SER A 13 -6.78 43.22 -50.92
C SER A 13 -7.31 41.81 -50.66
N SER A 14 -6.50 40.92 -50.08
CA SER A 14 -6.96 39.85 -49.18
C SER A 14 -5.79 39.16 -48.46
N THR A 15 -5.98 38.94 -47.18
CA THR A 15 -5.13 38.25 -46.20
C THR A 15 -4.84 36.79 -46.58
N PRO A 16 -3.61 36.26 -46.43
CA PRO A 16 -3.34 34.85 -46.69
C PRO A 16 -3.56 34.00 -45.43
N SER A 17 -4.33 32.92 -45.61
CA SER A 17 -4.49 31.79 -44.72
C SER A 17 -3.18 31.00 -44.60
N SER A 18 -2.76 30.73 -43.36
CA SER A 18 -1.71 29.77 -43.03
C SER A 18 -2.25 28.35 -43.18
N SER A 19 -1.76 27.62 -44.18
CA SER A 19 -1.96 26.17 -44.28
C SER A 19 -0.90 25.47 -43.43
N SER A 20 -1.28 25.04 -42.23
CA SER A 20 -0.56 24.03 -41.47
C SER A 20 -0.94 22.66 -42.02
N SER A 21 -0.07 22.05 -42.83
CA SER A 21 -0.19 20.65 -43.19
C SER A 21 0.13 19.79 -41.96
N GLY A 22 -0.90 19.44 -41.18
CA GLY A 22 -0.80 18.39 -40.18
C GLY A 22 -0.58 17.06 -40.88
N ARG A 23 0.55 16.39 -40.61
CA ARG A 23 0.76 14.99 -40.99
C ARG A 23 -0.19 14.14 -40.13
N SER A 24 -1.07 13.38 -40.77
CA SER A 24 -1.85 12.30 -40.16
C SER A 24 -0.91 11.27 -39.54
N SER A 25 -1.23 10.78 -38.33
CA SER A 25 -0.56 9.61 -37.75
C SER A 25 -0.82 8.38 -38.65
N PRO A 26 0.15 7.46 -38.83
CA PRO A 26 -0.06 6.20 -39.56
C PRO A 26 -1.27 5.39 -39.05
N VAL A 27 -1.60 5.54 -37.76
CA VAL A 27 -2.80 4.98 -37.15
C VAL A 27 -4.06 5.64 -37.70
N SER A 28 -4.05 6.97 -37.87
CA SER A 28 -5.16 7.71 -38.47
C SER A 28 -5.41 7.30 -39.92
N GLU A 29 -4.37 6.98 -40.69
CA GLU A 29 -4.50 6.47 -42.05
C GLU A 29 -5.06 5.04 -42.06
N ALA A 30 -4.58 4.15 -41.19
CA ALA A 30 -5.11 2.79 -41.05
C ALA A 30 -6.61 2.74 -40.67
N PHE A 31 -7.10 3.76 -39.94
CA PHE A 31 -8.50 3.87 -39.53
C PHE A 31 -9.35 4.82 -40.39
N SER A 32 -8.76 5.52 -41.36
CA SER A 32 -9.48 6.44 -42.27
C SER A 32 -10.34 5.74 -43.34
N GLY A 33 -10.16 4.43 -43.52
CA GLY A 33 -10.94 3.61 -44.47
C GLY A 33 -12.30 3.12 -43.96
N PHE A 34 -12.66 3.39 -42.70
CA PHE A 34 -13.96 3.03 -42.13
C PHE A 34 -14.97 4.15 -42.37
N SER A 35 -15.45 4.24 -43.62
CA SER A 35 -16.71 4.92 -43.92
C SER A 35 -17.86 4.11 -43.32
N VAL A 36 -18.60 4.69 -42.39
CA VAL A 36 -19.87 4.11 -41.92
C VAL A 36 -20.87 4.25 -43.06
N ASP A 37 -21.20 3.14 -43.73
CA ASP A 37 -22.37 3.09 -44.61
C ASP A 37 -23.61 3.34 -43.74
N SER A 38 -24.12 4.56 -43.80
CA SER A 38 -25.29 5.01 -43.07
C SER A 38 -26.56 4.65 -43.83
N ASP A 39 -27.05 3.42 -43.66
CA ASP A 39 -28.47 3.11 -43.90
C ASP A 39 -29.27 3.45 -42.64
N VAL A 40 -29.45 4.75 -42.39
CA VAL A 40 -30.53 5.27 -41.57
C VAL A 40 -31.36 6.19 -42.44
N SER A 41 -32.55 5.73 -42.76
CA SER A 41 -33.55 6.41 -43.58
C SER A 41 -33.72 7.88 -43.21
N SER A 42 -33.59 8.72 -44.22
CA SER A 42 -33.77 10.16 -44.24
C SER A 42 -35.07 10.64 -43.56
N SER A 43 -34.93 11.47 -42.53
CA SER A 43 -35.86 12.56 -42.26
C SER A 43 -35.08 13.88 -42.25
N ASN A 44 -35.49 14.77 -43.15
CA ASN A 44 -34.94 16.12 -43.30
C ASN A 44 -35.10 16.91 -42.01
N THR A 45 -34.00 17.30 -41.38
CA THR A 45 -33.91 18.55 -40.62
C THR A 45 -32.53 19.18 -40.77
N SER A 46 -32.59 20.49 -40.95
CA SER A 46 -31.52 21.46 -41.13
C SER A 46 -30.27 21.23 -40.29
N THR A 47 -29.11 21.39 -40.94
CA THR A 47 -27.82 21.71 -40.33
C THR A 47 -27.88 23.05 -39.58
N SER A 48 -28.41 23.01 -38.36
CA SER A 48 -28.30 24.09 -37.38
C SER A 48 -28.35 23.50 -35.97
N SER A 49 -27.40 23.89 -35.13
CA SER A 49 -27.15 23.51 -33.72
C SER A 49 -26.71 22.06 -33.45
N LEU A 50 -25.40 21.81 -33.51
CA LEU A 50 -24.74 20.63 -32.91
C LEU A 50 -24.56 20.75 -31.38
N PHE A 51 -25.05 21.83 -30.77
CA PHE A 51 -24.98 22.07 -29.33
C PHE A 51 -26.40 22.15 -28.77
N ASP A 52 -26.78 21.10 -28.05
CA ASP A 52 -27.91 21.14 -27.13
C ASP A 52 -27.44 21.78 -25.81
N PRO A 53 -27.94 22.97 -25.42
CA PRO A 53 -27.61 23.61 -24.16
C PRO A 53 -28.04 22.81 -22.91
N SER A 54 -28.84 21.75 -23.09
CA SER A 54 -29.26 20.84 -22.00
C SER A 54 -28.26 19.70 -21.71
N CYS A 55 -27.27 19.47 -22.57
CA CYS A 55 -26.26 18.41 -22.37
C CYS A 55 -25.13 18.91 -21.48
N THR A 56 -25.06 18.40 -20.25
CA THR A 56 -24.06 18.79 -19.26
C THR A 56 -22.76 18.00 -19.47
N ARG A 57 -21.60 18.55 -19.07
CA ARG A 57 -20.34 17.80 -19.09
C ARG A 57 -20.41 16.51 -18.26
N HIS A 58 -21.17 16.51 -17.17
CA HIS A 58 -21.42 15.31 -16.35
C HIS A 58 -22.11 14.18 -17.13
N ASP A 59 -23.02 14.49 -18.05
CA ASP A 59 -23.70 13.47 -18.87
C ASP A 59 -22.71 12.70 -19.76
N ARG A 60 -21.65 13.37 -20.24
CA ARG A 60 -20.57 12.71 -20.99
C ARG A 60 -19.80 11.71 -20.13
N LEU A 61 -19.50 12.09 -18.88
CA LEU A 61 -18.84 11.19 -17.94
C LEU A 61 -19.72 9.97 -17.67
N GLY A 62 -21.02 10.16 -17.49
CA GLY A 62 -21.99 9.08 -17.36
C GLY A 62 -21.95 8.07 -18.51
N ALA A 63 -21.68 8.50 -19.74
CA ALA A 63 -21.56 7.62 -20.91
C ALA A 63 -20.24 6.84 -21.00
N TRP A 64 -19.21 7.22 -20.22
CA TRP A 64 -17.89 6.57 -20.25
C TRP A 64 -17.78 5.37 -19.31
N PHE A 65 -18.79 5.08 -18.50
CA PHE A 65 -18.77 4.00 -17.52
C PHE A 65 -19.95 3.05 -17.70
N LEU A 66 -19.86 1.83 -17.16
CA LEU A 66 -21.01 0.93 -17.09
C LEU A 66 -22.06 1.47 -16.10
N GLY A 67 -21.58 2.06 -15.01
CA GLY A 67 -22.37 2.80 -14.04
C GLY A 67 -22.62 2.01 -12.74
N PRO A 68 -22.84 2.70 -11.60
CA PRO A 68 -23.03 2.07 -10.29
C PRO A 68 -24.14 1.03 -10.18
N LYS A 69 -25.15 1.09 -11.07
CA LYS A 69 -26.27 0.15 -11.17
C LYS A 69 -26.36 -0.51 -12.54
N ALA A 70 -25.26 -0.48 -13.31
CA ALA A 70 -25.20 -0.95 -14.68
C ALA A 70 -26.23 -0.27 -15.59
N GLU A 71 -26.40 1.04 -15.41
CA GLU A 71 -27.31 1.90 -16.16
C GLU A 71 -27.08 1.79 -17.67
N ASN A 72 -25.83 1.59 -18.09
CA ASN A 72 -25.42 1.48 -19.50
C ASN A 72 -25.28 0.03 -20.01
N ILE A 73 -25.84 -0.97 -19.32
CA ILE A 73 -25.69 -2.39 -19.71
C ILE A 73 -26.23 -2.71 -21.12
N GLY A 74 -27.25 -1.98 -21.57
CA GLY A 74 -27.79 -2.13 -22.92
C GLY A 74 -26.75 -1.82 -24.00
N PHE A 75 -26.01 -0.72 -23.83
CA PHE A 75 -24.92 -0.33 -24.73
C PHE A 75 -23.75 -1.32 -24.68
N LEU A 76 -23.36 -1.78 -23.50
CA LEU A 76 -22.31 -2.81 -23.38
C LEU A 76 -22.65 -4.07 -24.19
N LYS A 77 -23.87 -4.58 -24.07
CA LYS A 77 -24.32 -5.75 -24.85
C LYS A 77 -24.27 -5.49 -26.35
N GLN A 78 -24.71 -4.31 -26.79
CA GLN A 78 -24.63 -3.92 -28.19
C GLN A 78 -23.18 -3.89 -28.70
N PHE A 79 -22.27 -3.25 -27.97
CA PHE A 79 -20.87 -3.16 -28.36
C PHE A 79 -20.16 -4.51 -28.38
N LEU A 80 -20.46 -5.40 -27.43
CA LEU A 80 -19.93 -6.77 -27.43
C LEU A 80 -20.40 -7.57 -28.64
N ASN A 81 -21.66 -7.39 -29.08
CA ASN A 81 -22.14 -8.00 -30.32
C ASN A 81 -21.35 -7.44 -31.52
N SER A 82 -21.15 -6.13 -31.61
CA SER A 82 -20.35 -5.54 -32.69
C SER A 82 -18.92 -6.08 -32.72
N VAL A 83 -18.28 -6.27 -31.56
CA VAL A 83 -16.94 -6.89 -31.48
C VAL A 83 -16.98 -8.34 -32.00
N ALA A 84 -18.01 -9.11 -31.65
CA ALA A 84 -18.17 -10.48 -32.13
C ALA A 84 -18.40 -10.53 -33.65
N ASP A 85 -19.30 -9.70 -34.17
CA ASP A 85 -19.64 -9.61 -35.60
C ASP A 85 -18.42 -9.23 -36.44
N GLU A 86 -17.65 -8.23 -35.99
CA GLU A 86 -16.43 -7.79 -36.68
C GLU A 86 -15.32 -8.85 -36.63
N THR A 87 -15.24 -9.60 -35.52
CA THR A 87 -14.31 -10.73 -35.40
C THR A 87 -14.69 -11.86 -36.37
N GLU A 88 -15.98 -12.19 -36.48
CA GLU A 88 -16.47 -13.17 -37.45
C GLU A 88 -16.16 -12.73 -38.88
N ARG A 89 -16.50 -11.48 -39.23
CA ARG A 89 -16.24 -10.88 -40.53
C ARG A 89 -14.76 -10.96 -40.90
N ALA A 90 -13.86 -10.61 -39.96
CA ALA A 90 -12.42 -10.67 -40.17
C ALA A 90 -11.92 -12.10 -40.44
N ARG A 91 -12.39 -13.09 -39.67
CA ARG A 91 -11.98 -14.49 -39.82
C ARG A 91 -12.49 -15.13 -41.12
N LEU A 92 -13.71 -14.78 -41.55
CA LEU A 92 -14.28 -15.27 -42.81
C LEU A 92 -13.63 -14.62 -44.04
N ALA A 93 -13.13 -13.39 -43.93
CA ALA A 93 -12.48 -12.69 -45.03
C ALA A 93 -11.04 -13.18 -45.30
N TYR A 94 -10.38 -13.78 -44.31
CA TYR A 94 -9.01 -14.28 -44.45
C TYR A 94 -9.02 -15.68 -45.09
N GLN A 95 -8.45 -15.80 -46.29
CA GLN A 95 -8.46 -17.04 -47.10
C GLN A 95 -9.89 -17.61 -47.25
N PRO A 96 -10.79 -16.90 -47.96
CA PRO A 96 -12.23 -17.22 -47.98
C PRO A 96 -12.58 -18.59 -48.57
N ASP A 97 -11.67 -19.20 -49.33
CA ASP A 97 -11.85 -20.52 -49.93
C ASP A 97 -11.49 -21.67 -48.97
N ASP A 98 -10.91 -21.39 -47.80
CA ASP A 98 -10.62 -22.40 -46.79
C ASP A 98 -11.91 -23.05 -46.27
N PRO A 99 -11.94 -24.38 -46.06
CA PRO A 99 -13.12 -25.05 -45.55
C PRO A 99 -13.39 -24.67 -44.09
N LYS A 100 -14.66 -24.73 -43.68
CA LYS A 100 -15.02 -24.63 -42.26
C LYS A 100 -14.51 -25.86 -41.50
N PHE A 101 -13.49 -25.69 -40.67
CA PHE A 101 -12.93 -26.76 -39.83
C PHE A 101 -13.90 -27.25 -38.74
N ILE A 102 -14.79 -26.36 -38.26
CA ILE A 102 -15.84 -26.68 -37.30
C ILE A 102 -17.20 -26.54 -38.00
N GLY A 103 -17.71 -27.66 -38.53
CA GLY A 103 -18.97 -27.71 -39.28
C GLY A 103 -20.22 -27.92 -38.42
N LYS A 104 -21.41 -27.76 -39.03
CA LYS A 104 -22.71 -27.98 -38.35
C LYS A 104 -22.86 -29.41 -37.81
N GLU A 105 -22.31 -30.42 -38.49
CA GLU A 105 -22.33 -31.81 -38.02
C GLU A 105 -21.59 -31.94 -36.67
N MET A 106 -20.37 -31.43 -36.59
CA MET A 106 -19.57 -31.40 -35.35
C MET A 106 -20.32 -30.67 -34.23
N GLN A 107 -20.87 -29.48 -34.52
CA GLN A 107 -21.66 -28.69 -33.57
C GLN A 107 -22.94 -29.41 -33.11
N SER A 108 -23.54 -30.24 -33.97
CA SER A 108 -24.73 -31.01 -33.65
C SER A 108 -24.46 -32.28 -32.85
N SER A 109 -23.20 -32.72 -32.77
CA SER A 109 -22.77 -33.92 -32.07
C SER A 109 -23.04 -33.84 -30.56
N THR A 110 -23.27 -34.99 -29.93
CA THR A 110 -23.51 -35.08 -28.49
C THR A 110 -22.31 -34.60 -27.69
N VAL A 111 -21.09 -34.88 -28.15
CA VAL A 111 -19.85 -34.47 -27.47
C VAL A 111 -19.72 -32.95 -27.49
N PHE A 112 -19.85 -32.30 -28.65
CA PHE A 112 -19.73 -30.85 -28.74
C PHE A 112 -20.78 -30.12 -27.88
N LYS A 113 -22.04 -30.54 -27.94
CA LYS A 113 -23.12 -29.96 -27.12
C LYS A 113 -22.86 -30.12 -25.62
N LYS A 114 -22.29 -31.26 -25.21
CA LYS A 114 -21.90 -31.51 -23.82
C LYS A 114 -20.82 -30.52 -23.38
N GLU A 115 -19.71 -30.41 -24.13
CA GLU A 115 -18.62 -29.47 -23.81
C GLU A 115 -19.12 -28.01 -23.74
N MET A 116 -19.97 -27.57 -24.68
CA MET A 116 -20.54 -26.23 -24.65
C MET A 116 -21.48 -26.00 -23.47
N SER A 117 -22.24 -27.03 -23.06
CA SER A 117 -23.08 -26.96 -21.87
C SER A 117 -22.24 -26.91 -20.59
N GLU A 118 -21.15 -27.65 -20.52
CA GLU A 118 -20.22 -27.61 -19.37
C GLU A 118 -19.55 -26.24 -19.26
N LEU A 119 -19.15 -25.64 -20.39
CA LEU A 119 -18.63 -24.27 -20.43
C LEU A 119 -19.66 -23.24 -19.94
N ASP A 120 -20.91 -23.31 -20.40
CA ASP A 120 -21.97 -22.39 -19.96
C ASP A 120 -22.25 -22.51 -18.45
N VAL A 121 -22.26 -23.73 -17.90
CA VAL A 121 -22.39 -23.96 -16.46
C VAL A 121 -21.21 -23.36 -15.71
N ALA A 122 -19.97 -23.68 -16.10
CA ALA A 122 -18.77 -23.17 -15.45
C ALA A 122 -18.67 -21.63 -15.52
N LEU A 123 -19.03 -21.03 -16.65
CA LEU A 123 -19.03 -19.58 -16.83
C LEU A 123 -20.08 -18.91 -15.94
N LYS A 124 -21.30 -19.46 -15.86
CA LYS A 124 -22.35 -18.94 -14.96
C LYS A 124 -21.95 -19.04 -13.49
N GLU A 125 -21.31 -20.13 -13.09
CA GLU A 125 -20.78 -20.29 -11.74
C GLU A 125 -19.70 -19.24 -11.44
N LEU A 126 -18.73 -19.05 -12.34
CA LEU A 126 -17.66 -18.05 -12.17
C LEU A 126 -18.22 -16.63 -12.07
N VAL A 127 -19.11 -16.23 -13.00
CA VAL A 127 -19.70 -14.88 -13.00
C VAL A 127 -20.57 -14.66 -11.76
N GLY A 128 -21.33 -15.68 -11.33
CA GLY A 128 -22.10 -15.62 -10.09
C GLY A 128 -21.22 -15.41 -8.86
N ALA A 129 -20.13 -16.19 -8.73
CA ALA A 129 -19.18 -16.06 -7.64
C ALA A 129 -18.47 -14.70 -7.64
N LEU A 130 -18.07 -14.19 -8.81
CA LEU A 130 -17.50 -12.84 -8.92
C LEU A 130 -18.50 -11.77 -8.48
N ALA A 131 -19.77 -11.87 -8.87
CA ALA A 131 -20.79 -10.91 -8.48
C ALA A 131 -21.08 -10.89 -6.96
N GLU A 132 -20.93 -12.03 -6.28
CA GLU A 132 -21.20 -12.14 -4.84
C GLU A 132 -20.00 -11.78 -3.96
N HIS A 133 -18.77 -12.08 -4.40
CA HIS A 133 -17.58 -11.99 -3.55
C HIS A 133 -16.56 -10.92 -3.97
N SER A 134 -16.74 -10.26 -5.12
CA SER A 134 -15.85 -9.18 -5.52
C SER A 134 -16.16 -7.89 -4.76
N ILE A 135 -15.12 -7.10 -4.50
CA ILE A 135 -15.29 -5.76 -3.94
C ILE A 135 -16.07 -4.90 -4.95
N PRO A 136 -17.12 -4.18 -4.53
CA PRO A 136 -17.98 -3.42 -5.43
C PRO A 136 -17.34 -2.08 -5.84
N PHE A 137 -16.21 -2.11 -6.55
CA PHE A 137 -15.46 -0.92 -7.00
C PHE A 137 -16.31 0.04 -7.86
N TRP A 138 -17.35 -0.47 -8.53
CA TRP A 138 -18.29 0.32 -9.30
C TRP A 138 -19.20 1.21 -8.43
N SER A 139 -19.35 0.90 -7.14
CA SER A 139 -20.24 1.64 -6.25
C SER A 139 -19.55 2.90 -5.70
N PRO A 140 -20.21 4.07 -5.69
CA PRO A 140 -19.70 5.26 -5.00
C PRO A 140 -19.62 5.12 -3.46
N ARG A 141 -20.04 3.98 -2.90
CA ARG A 141 -19.75 3.59 -1.50
C ARG A 141 -18.30 3.15 -1.31
N TYR A 142 -17.63 2.73 -2.39
CA TYR A 142 -16.21 2.39 -2.37
C TYR A 142 -15.35 3.64 -2.42
N ASN A 143 -14.52 3.82 -1.39
CA ASN A 143 -13.84 5.06 -1.07
C ASN A 143 -12.51 4.74 -0.36
N ALA A 144 -11.78 3.72 -0.83
CA ALA A 144 -10.66 3.12 -0.12
C ALA A 144 -9.34 3.24 -0.91
N HIS A 145 -8.97 2.22 -1.70
CA HIS A 145 -7.75 2.21 -2.51
C HIS A 145 -7.96 2.89 -3.88
N MET A 146 -6.87 3.01 -4.65
CA MET A 146 -6.82 3.46 -6.06
C MET A 146 -7.49 2.45 -7.02
N ASN A 147 -8.76 2.13 -6.77
CA ASN A 147 -9.62 1.32 -7.62
C ASN A 147 -11.00 1.97 -7.72
N GLY A 148 -11.64 1.82 -8.88
CA GLY A 148 -12.97 2.33 -9.16
C GLY A 148 -13.59 1.59 -10.35
N ASP A 149 -14.75 2.05 -10.81
CA ASP A 149 -15.30 1.57 -12.08
C ASP A 149 -14.32 1.88 -13.21
N THR A 150 -14.12 0.95 -14.14
CA THR A 150 -13.24 1.16 -15.29
C THR A 150 -14.00 1.80 -16.43
N SER A 151 -13.32 2.61 -17.23
CA SER A 151 -13.90 3.19 -18.43
C SER A 151 -14.38 2.10 -19.38
N LEU A 152 -15.62 2.24 -19.85
CA LEU A 152 -16.23 1.42 -20.88
C LEU A 152 -15.37 1.35 -22.16
N PRO A 153 -14.80 2.46 -22.71
CA PRO A 153 -13.87 2.37 -23.84
C PRO A 153 -12.60 1.56 -23.53
N GLY A 154 -12.01 1.71 -22.33
CA GLY A 154 -10.84 0.92 -21.94
C GLY A 154 -11.13 -0.59 -21.91
N MET A 155 -12.26 -0.98 -21.32
CA MET A 155 -12.71 -2.37 -21.28
C MET A 155 -12.99 -2.94 -22.69
N LEU A 156 -13.72 -2.19 -23.52
CA LEU A 156 -14.07 -2.63 -24.87
C LEU A 156 -12.83 -2.75 -25.77
N GLY A 157 -11.89 -1.81 -25.68
CA GLY A 157 -10.63 -1.86 -26.44
C GLY A 157 -9.81 -3.10 -26.08
N TYR A 158 -9.71 -3.42 -24.79
CA TYR A 158 -9.03 -4.64 -24.33
C TYR A 158 -9.71 -5.90 -24.87
N LEU A 159 -11.03 -6.02 -24.69
CA LEU A 159 -11.80 -7.20 -25.14
C LEU A 159 -11.74 -7.39 -26.66
N ALA A 160 -11.84 -6.31 -27.43
CA ALA A 160 -11.74 -6.37 -28.89
C ALA A 160 -10.38 -6.90 -29.35
N ALA A 161 -9.29 -6.39 -28.77
CA ALA A 161 -7.95 -6.86 -29.10
C ALA A 161 -7.68 -8.30 -28.61
N ALA A 162 -8.26 -8.71 -27.47
CA ALA A 162 -8.11 -10.05 -26.93
C ALA A 162 -8.64 -11.13 -27.90
N MET A 163 -9.63 -10.82 -28.75
CA MET A 163 -10.14 -11.73 -29.79
C MET A 163 -9.09 -12.11 -30.86
N PHE A 164 -8.05 -11.29 -30.99
CA PHE A 164 -6.91 -11.48 -31.91
C PHE A 164 -5.61 -11.88 -31.18
N ASN A 165 -5.57 -11.73 -29.85
CA ASN A 165 -4.45 -12.09 -28.97
C ASN A 165 -3.05 -11.62 -29.47
N PRO A 166 -2.88 -10.33 -29.83
CA PRO A 166 -1.59 -9.85 -30.34
C PRO A 166 -0.54 -9.77 -29.23
N ASN A 167 0.69 -10.15 -29.56
CA ASN A 167 1.83 -10.07 -28.65
C ASN A 167 2.76 -8.94 -29.07
N ASN A 168 2.82 -7.86 -28.27
CA ASN A 168 3.61 -6.66 -28.57
C ASN A 168 5.13 -6.84 -28.35
N VAL A 169 5.60 -8.04 -28.02
CA VAL A 169 7.04 -8.33 -27.94
C VAL A 169 7.74 -8.20 -29.28
N CYS A 170 7.09 -8.54 -30.40
CA CYS A 170 7.65 -8.37 -31.73
C CYS A 170 6.58 -7.90 -32.72
N THR A 171 7.00 -7.07 -33.68
CA THR A 171 6.10 -6.44 -34.65
C THR A 171 5.42 -7.48 -35.55
N GLU A 172 6.07 -8.60 -35.86
CA GLU A 172 5.49 -9.66 -36.68
C GLU A 172 4.27 -10.34 -36.02
N SER A 173 4.20 -10.41 -34.69
CA SER A 173 3.05 -10.95 -33.96
C SER A 173 2.02 -9.89 -33.56
N SER A 174 2.24 -8.62 -33.91
CA SER A 174 1.43 -7.49 -33.44
C SER A 174 1.56 -6.22 -34.30
N PRO A 175 1.53 -6.29 -35.64
CA PRO A 175 1.92 -5.16 -36.48
C PRO A 175 1.08 -3.90 -36.22
N LEU A 176 -0.22 -4.08 -35.96
CA LEU A 176 -1.12 -2.98 -35.61
C LEU A 176 -0.94 -2.53 -34.15
N THR A 177 -0.98 -3.46 -33.19
CA THR A 177 -0.99 -3.09 -31.77
C THR A 177 0.37 -2.61 -31.26
N THR A 178 1.48 -2.95 -31.94
CA THR A 178 2.80 -2.32 -31.74
C THR A 178 2.75 -0.83 -32.11
N VAL A 179 2.14 -0.48 -33.25
CA VAL A 179 1.99 0.93 -33.67
C VAL A 179 1.06 1.67 -32.71
N ILE A 180 -0.04 1.05 -32.28
CA ILE A 180 -0.95 1.61 -31.27
C ILE A 180 -0.21 1.88 -29.96
N GLU A 181 0.62 0.96 -29.48
CA GLU A 181 1.37 1.18 -28.23
C GLU A 181 2.34 2.35 -28.33
N ARG A 182 3.01 2.52 -29.47
CA ARG A 182 3.87 3.70 -29.71
C ARG A 182 3.08 5.00 -29.71
N ASP A 183 1.91 4.99 -30.35
CA ASP A 183 0.99 6.14 -30.35
C ASP A 183 0.57 6.48 -28.92
N VAL A 184 0.19 5.47 -28.11
CA VAL A 184 -0.10 5.64 -26.69
C VAL A 184 1.09 6.19 -25.92
N GLY A 185 2.30 5.67 -26.16
CA GLY A 185 3.53 6.18 -25.55
C GLY A 185 3.77 7.66 -25.83
N LEU A 186 3.57 8.09 -27.08
CA LEU A 186 3.69 9.50 -27.48
C LEU A 186 2.57 10.37 -26.91
N GLN A 187 1.33 9.88 -26.89
CA GLN A 187 0.20 10.56 -26.25
C GLN A 187 0.48 10.83 -24.76
N LEU A 188 1.02 9.85 -24.04
CA LEU A 188 1.41 10.00 -22.64
C LEU A 188 2.57 11.00 -22.49
N CYS A 189 3.61 10.90 -23.33
CA CYS A 189 4.73 11.85 -23.34
C CYS A 189 4.25 13.31 -23.54
N GLN A 190 3.37 13.53 -24.53
CA GLN A 190 2.81 14.84 -24.83
C GLN A 190 1.98 15.39 -23.64
N MET A 191 1.09 14.56 -23.07
CA MET A 191 0.31 14.95 -21.90
C MET A 191 1.20 15.30 -20.70
N LEU A 192 2.32 14.60 -20.52
CA LEU A 192 3.28 14.88 -19.45
C LEU A 192 4.18 16.11 -19.73
N GLY A 193 4.03 16.74 -20.90
CA GLY A 193 4.71 17.97 -21.29
C GLY A 193 6.04 17.77 -21.99
N TYR A 194 6.38 16.53 -22.40
CA TYR A 194 7.54 16.29 -23.26
C TYR A 194 7.29 16.78 -24.68
N ASP A 195 8.35 17.25 -25.33
CA ASP A 195 8.30 17.78 -26.69
C ASP A 195 8.32 16.68 -27.75
N ILE A 196 7.14 16.26 -28.18
CA ILE A 196 6.97 15.25 -29.24
C ILE A 196 7.17 15.80 -30.66
N SER A 197 7.35 17.13 -30.81
CA SER A 197 7.61 17.76 -32.12
C SER A 197 9.06 17.57 -32.57
N ASN A 198 9.94 17.19 -31.63
CA ASN A 198 11.31 16.83 -31.90
C ASN A 198 11.38 15.64 -32.88
N THR A 199 12.12 15.81 -33.98
CA THR A 199 12.35 14.79 -35.01
C THR A 199 13.75 14.19 -34.94
N GLU A 200 14.57 14.59 -33.97
CA GLU A 200 15.92 14.06 -33.76
C GLU A 200 15.90 12.71 -33.02
N SER A 201 17.08 12.10 -32.88
CA SER A 201 17.31 10.87 -32.12
C SER A 201 16.81 10.97 -30.66
N SER A 202 16.75 12.19 -30.11
CA SER A 202 16.32 12.51 -28.75
C SER A 202 14.80 12.60 -28.55
N LYS A 203 13.98 12.32 -29.58
CA LYS A 203 12.52 12.32 -29.48
C LYS A 203 12.04 11.51 -28.25
N PRO A 204 11.10 12.05 -27.45
CA PRO A 204 10.55 11.33 -26.30
C PRO A 204 9.97 9.97 -26.70
N TRP A 205 10.04 9.02 -25.78
CA TRP A 205 9.55 7.67 -26.01
C TRP A 205 8.84 7.15 -24.77
N GLY A 206 7.71 6.48 -24.96
CA GLY A 206 7.01 5.80 -23.89
C GLY A 206 6.46 4.45 -24.33
N HIS A 207 6.18 3.58 -23.35
CA HIS A 207 5.57 2.28 -23.59
C HIS A 207 4.71 1.84 -22.40
N ILE A 208 3.85 0.84 -22.65
CA ILE A 208 2.99 0.23 -21.63
C ILE A 208 3.77 -0.86 -20.89
N VAL A 209 3.64 -0.94 -19.57
CA VAL A 209 4.18 -2.04 -18.76
C VAL A 209 3.02 -2.72 -18.01
N CYS A 210 3.24 -3.88 -17.39
CA CYS A 210 2.21 -4.55 -16.61
C CYS A 210 1.79 -3.76 -15.34
N GLY A 211 2.60 -2.79 -14.90
CA GLY A 211 2.23 -1.82 -13.87
C GLY A 211 3.39 -0.93 -13.41
N GLY A 212 3.08 0.11 -12.64
CA GLY A 212 4.05 1.09 -12.17
C GLY A 212 5.21 0.54 -11.33
N SER A 213 5.04 -0.63 -10.71
CA SER A 213 6.18 -1.32 -10.06
C SER A 213 7.28 -1.71 -11.05
N VAL A 214 6.89 -2.15 -12.26
CA VAL A 214 7.84 -2.50 -13.32
C VAL A 214 8.37 -1.24 -14.00
N ALA A 215 7.55 -0.21 -14.20
CA ALA A 215 8.02 1.08 -14.69
C ALA A 215 9.10 1.70 -13.78
N ASN A 216 8.89 1.68 -12.44
CA ASN A 216 9.90 2.16 -11.48
C ASN A 216 11.16 1.27 -11.48
N LEU A 217 11.02 -0.04 -11.71
CA LEU A 217 12.16 -0.94 -11.84
C LEU A 217 12.97 -0.62 -13.11
N GLU A 218 12.31 -0.39 -14.25
CA GLU A 218 12.94 0.00 -15.51
C GLU A 218 13.60 1.38 -15.43
N SER A 219 12.97 2.35 -14.75
CA SER A 219 13.58 3.67 -14.52
C SER A 219 14.83 3.57 -13.64
N MET A 220 14.82 2.68 -12.65
CA MET A 220 15.99 2.40 -11.83
C MET A 220 17.09 1.69 -12.62
N TRP A 221 16.73 0.71 -13.44
CA TRP A 221 17.67 -0.02 -14.28
C TRP A 221 18.35 0.89 -15.30
N SER A 222 17.57 1.74 -15.97
CA SER A 222 18.09 2.73 -16.93
C SER A 222 18.97 3.79 -16.25
N ALA A 223 18.56 4.37 -15.13
CA ALA A 223 19.41 5.35 -14.41
C ALA A 223 20.67 4.72 -13.79
N ARG A 224 20.62 3.45 -13.36
CA ARG A 224 21.82 2.68 -12.96
C ARG A 224 22.80 2.58 -14.13
N ASN A 225 22.33 2.14 -15.30
CA ASN A 225 23.19 1.93 -16.46
C ASN A 225 23.70 3.26 -17.04
N LEU A 226 22.88 4.31 -17.03
CA LEU A 226 23.25 5.68 -17.38
C LEU A 226 24.49 6.12 -16.60
N LYS A 227 24.48 5.92 -15.28
CA LYS A 227 25.53 6.40 -14.39
C LYS A 227 26.90 5.79 -14.69
N PHE A 228 26.93 4.51 -15.08
CA PHE A 228 28.17 3.77 -15.32
C PHE A 228 28.62 3.77 -16.78
N TYR A 229 27.77 4.16 -17.72
CA TYR A 229 28.11 4.17 -19.15
C TYR A 229 29.42 4.94 -19.46
N PRO A 230 29.67 6.15 -18.90
CA PRO A 230 30.94 6.85 -19.15
C PRO A 230 32.17 6.09 -18.66
N LEU A 231 32.06 5.33 -17.56
CA LEU A 231 33.17 4.51 -17.06
C LEU A 231 33.42 3.30 -17.96
N SER A 232 32.38 2.71 -18.54
CA SER A 232 32.52 1.66 -19.56
C SER A 232 33.23 2.19 -20.81
N VAL A 233 32.94 3.42 -21.23
CA VAL A 233 33.65 4.09 -22.34
C VAL A 233 35.11 4.35 -21.96
N ALA A 234 35.39 4.78 -20.73
CA ALA A 234 36.75 4.99 -20.25
C ALA A 234 37.57 3.70 -20.29
N CYS A 235 37.00 2.56 -19.84
CA CYS A 235 37.63 1.25 -19.97
C CYS A 235 37.90 0.87 -21.43
N ALA A 236 36.99 1.20 -22.35
CA ALA A 236 37.16 0.90 -23.76
C ALA A 236 38.23 1.78 -24.45
N MET A 237 38.61 2.92 -23.83
CA MET A 237 39.66 3.84 -24.28
C MET A 237 41.02 3.59 -23.59
N GLU A 238 41.14 2.59 -22.71
CA GLU A 238 42.43 2.26 -22.09
C GLU A 238 43.47 1.78 -23.12
N PRO A 239 44.78 1.89 -22.83
CA PRO A 239 45.83 1.44 -23.74
C PRO A 239 45.62 0.00 -24.24
N GLY A 240 45.52 -0.17 -25.55
CA GLY A 240 45.26 -1.46 -26.20
C GLY A 240 43.79 -1.91 -26.24
N ALA A 241 42.85 -1.12 -25.72
CA ALA A 241 41.42 -1.36 -25.85
C ALA A 241 40.87 -0.84 -27.20
N PRO A 242 39.67 -1.28 -27.64
CA PRO A 242 39.19 -1.00 -28.99
C PRO A 242 39.02 0.48 -29.36
N LEU A 243 38.90 1.37 -28.37
CA LEU A 243 38.69 2.81 -28.54
C LEU A 243 39.91 3.66 -28.13
N ASP A 244 41.06 3.03 -27.86
CA ASP A 244 42.31 3.70 -27.45
C ASP A 244 42.78 4.78 -28.44
N PHE A 245 42.57 4.55 -29.74
CA PHE A 245 43.03 5.41 -30.83
C PHE A 245 42.47 6.84 -30.83
N MET A 246 41.44 7.12 -30.04
CA MET A 246 40.83 8.46 -29.91
C MET A 246 40.93 9.04 -28.50
N SER A 247 41.69 8.37 -27.62
CA SER A 247 41.82 8.76 -26.21
C SER A 247 42.47 10.14 -26.02
N ASP A 248 43.26 10.61 -26.98
CA ASP A 248 43.94 11.91 -26.98
C ASP A 248 43.18 13.03 -27.72
N GLU A 249 42.06 12.72 -28.37
CA GLU A 249 41.26 13.68 -29.15
C GLU A 249 39.83 13.88 -28.61
N PHE A 250 39.18 12.85 -28.06
CA PHE A 250 37.77 12.93 -27.68
C PHE A 250 37.53 13.77 -26.42
N SER A 251 36.98 14.97 -26.58
CA SER A 251 36.59 15.85 -25.46
C SER A 251 35.15 15.65 -25.00
N ILE A 252 34.86 15.98 -23.74
CA ILE A 252 33.53 15.94 -23.14
C ILE A 252 33.27 17.18 -22.29
N GLU A 253 32.02 17.66 -22.27
CA GLU A 253 31.57 18.72 -21.36
C GLU A 253 31.18 18.09 -20.01
N LEU A 254 31.83 18.51 -18.93
CA LEU A 254 31.50 18.14 -17.57
C LEU A 254 30.20 18.84 -17.12
N CYS A 255 29.55 18.37 -16.05
CA CYS A 255 28.27 18.97 -15.64
C CYS A 255 28.34 20.45 -15.21
N ASN A 256 29.51 20.92 -14.80
CA ASN A 256 29.77 22.32 -14.48
C ASN A 256 30.03 23.21 -15.72
N GLY A 257 30.04 22.62 -16.92
CA GLY A 257 30.28 23.30 -18.21
C GLY A 257 31.75 23.34 -18.65
N GLU A 258 32.68 22.77 -17.88
CA GLU A 258 34.09 22.65 -18.29
C GLU A 258 34.24 21.60 -19.42
N ILE A 259 35.01 21.91 -20.46
CA ILE A 259 35.35 20.95 -21.51
C ILE A 259 36.71 20.34 -21.20
N LYS A 260 36.78 19.01 -21.17
CA LYS A 260 38.00 18.27 -20.84
C LYS A 260 38.18 17.11 -21.81
N LEU A 261 39.43 16.68 -22.01
CA LEU A 261 39.69 15.42 -22.71
C LEU A 261 39.08 14.27 -21.89
N PHE A 262 38.34 13.37 -22.53
CA PHE A 262 37.60 12.30 -21.86
C PHE A 262 38.53 11.39 -21.04
N SER A 263 39.69 11.06 -21.60
CA SER A 263 40.73 10.26 -20.92
C SER A 263 41.35 10.94 -19.69
N GLN A 264 41.20 12.26 -19.56
CA GLN A 264 41.69 13.03 -18.40
C GLN A 264 40.60 13.27 -17.35
N ALA A 265 39.33 12.95 -17.65
CA ALA A 265 38.26 13.09 -16.70
C ALA A 265 38.41 12.05 -15.56
N THR A 266 38.28 12.51 -14.32
CA THR A 266 38.31 11.65 -13.14
C THR A 266 37.03 10.80 -13.08
N ALA A 267 37.08 9.70 -12.32
CA ALA A 267 35.88 8.89 -12.08
C ALA A 267 34.72 9.72 -11.53
N TRP A 268 34.98 10.65 -10.60
CA TRP A 268 33.97 11.57 -10.06
C TRP A 268 33.34 12.45 -11.15
N GLU A 269 34.15 13.03 -12.04
CA GLU A 269 33.67 13.86 -13.15
C GLU A 269 32.81 13.04 -14.12
N LEU A 270 33.27 11.84 -14.50
CA LEU A 270 32.56 10.92 -15.41
C LEU A 270 31.22 10.44 -14.84
N LEU A 271 31.17 10.16 -13.54
CA LEU A 271 29.94 9.78 -12.84
C LEU A 271 28.95 10.94 -12.70
N ASN A 272 29.39 12.17 -12.94
CA ASN A 272 28.58 13.37 -12.80
C ASN A 272 28.34 14.07 -14.13
N LEU A 273 28.54 13.41 -15.28
CA LEU A 273 28.04 13.96 -16.55
C LEU A 273 26.51 14.17 -16.51
N LYS A 274 26.02 15.15 -17.26
CA LYS A 274 24.56 15.36 -17.40
C LYS A 274 23.96 14.18 -18.20
N PRO A 275 22.71 13.76 -17.93
CA PRO A 275 22.08 12.68 -18.71
C PRO A 275 22.19 12.88 -20.23
N GLU A 276 21.87 14.08 -20.71
CA GLU A 276 21.97 14.46 -22.13
C GLU A 276 23.39 14.28 -22.68
N THR A 277 24.42 14.68 -21.93
CA THR A 277 25.81 14.51 -22.31
C THR A 277 26.20 13.05 -22.46
N VAL A 278 25.66 12.15 -21.62
CA VAL A 278 25.90 10.71 -21.74
C VAL A 278 25.19 10.13 -22.97
N PHE A 279 23.96 10.56 -23.23
CA PHE A 279 23.19 10.13 -24.41
C PHE A 279 23.83 10.55 -25.72
N ASP A 280 24.58 11.67 -25.74
CA ASP A 280 25.26 12.16 -26.92
C ASP A 280 26.55 11.39 -27.25
N ILE A 281 27.14 10.64 -26.30
CA ILE A 281 28.41 9.92 -26.54
C ILE A 281 28.32 8.97 -27.75
N PRO A 282 27.36 8.03 -27.86
CA PRO A 282 27.26 7.14 -29.02
C PRO A 282 27.17 7.89 -30.35
N GLU A 283 26.35 8.94 -30.40
CA GLU A 283 26.11 9.74 -31.61
C GLU A 283 27.35 10.54 -32.00
N ARG A 284 28.04 11.14 -31.02
CA ARG A 284 29.32 11.81 -31.23
C ARG A 284 30.40 10.87 -31.71
N LEU A 285 30.52 9.67 -31.12
CA LEU A 285 31.48 8.65 -31.57
C LEU A 285 31.20 8.21 -33.01
N GLN A 286 29.93 8.13 -33.40
CA GLN A 286 29.55 7.83 -34.78
C GLN A 286 29.87 8.99 -35.73
N ASN A 287 29.54 10.22 -35.37
CA ASN A 287 29.67 11.39 -36.24
C ASN A 287 31.11 11.92 -36.35
N GLU A 288 31.87 11.91 -35.25
CA GLU A 288 33.23 12.45 -35.18
C GLU A 288 34.28 11.41 -35.64
N TYR A 289 34.05 10.11 -35.39
CA TYR A 289 35.05 9.05 -35.62
C TYR A 289 34.56 7.92 -36.55
N ALA A 290 33.38 8.06 -37.17
CA ALA A 290 32.79 7.06 -38.07
C ALA A 290 32.60 5.66 -37.45
N ILE A 291 32.44 5.59 -36.11
CA ILE A 291 32.21 4.32 -35.41
C ILE A 291 30.74 3.91 -35.62
N SER A 292 30.51 2.83 -36.36
CA SER A 292 29.15 2.29 -36.50
C SER A 292 28.57 1.81 -35.15
N ALA A 293 27.25 1.88 -34.98
CA ALA A 293 26.60 1.42 -33.76
C ALA A 293 26.93 -0.05 -33.41
N GLY A 294 27.05 -0.93 -34.41
CA GLY A 294 27.45 -2.32 -34.20
C GLY A 294 28.89 -2.47 -33.70
N ALA A 295 29.83 -1.69 -34.26
CA ALA A 295 31.22 -1.66 -33.79
C ALA A 295 31.31 -1.09 -32.38
N LEU A 296 30.55 -0.04 -32.06
CA LEU A 296 30.49 0.54 -30.73
C LEU A 296 29.93 -0.46 -29.70
N SER A 297 28.86 -1.17 -30.03
CA SER A 297 28.31 -2.22 -29.15
C SER A 297 29.33 -3.34 -28.89
N ALA A 298 30.07 -3.76 -29.92
CA ALA A 298 31.12 -4.77 -29.75
C ALA A 298 32.29 -4.25 -28.89
N ALA A 299 32.69 -2.99 -29.07
CA ALA A 299 33.77 -2.36 -28.31
C ALA A 299 33.42 -2.17 -26.82
N LEU A 300 32.19 -1.76 -26.51
CA LEU A 300 31.74 -1.51 -25.14
C LEU A 300 31.25 -2.76 -24.42
N GLY A 301 30.78 -3.78 -25.15
CA GLY A 301 30.12 -4.98 -24.61
C GLY A 301 30.80 -5.59 -23.38
N PRO A 302 32.12 -5.83 -23.37
CA PRO A 302 32.83 -6.38 -22.21
C PRO A 302 32.86 -5.48 -20.97
N TYR A 303 32.69 -4.16 -21.14
CA TYR A 303 32.86 -3.14 -20.10
C TYR A 303 31.54 -2.58 -19.56
N LEU A 304 30.43 -2.83 -20.27
CA LEU A 304 29.08 -2.47 -19.84
C LEU A 304 28.71 -3.19 -18.54
N ILE A 305 28.06 -2.49 -17.59
CA ILE A 305 27.64 -3.11 -16.31
C ILE A 305 26.52 -4.14 -16.49
N GLN A 306 25.82 -4.11 -17.62
CA GLN A 306 24.91 -5.16 -18.05
C GLN A 306 25.65 -6.49 -18.24
N THR A 307 26.94 -6.46 -18.61
CA THR A 307 27.79 -7.62 -18.83
C THR A 307 28.63 -7.97 -17.61
N CYS A 308 29.40 -7.01 -17.08
CA CYS A 308 30.41 -7.27 -16.05
C CYS A 308 29.90 -7.10 -14.61
N GLY A 309 28.70 -6.52 -14.41
CA GLY A 309 28.22 -6.08 -13.11
C GLY A 309 28.83 -4.74 -12.69
N LYS A 310 28.10 -3.96 -11.89
CA LYS A 310 28.56 -2.60 -11.49
C LYS A 310 29.75 -2.65 -10.55
N GLU A 311 29.84 -3.69 -9.72
CA GLU A 311 30.86 -3.86 -8.68
C GLU A 311 32.27 -3.93 -9.28
N VAL A 312 32.40 -4.47 -10.50
CA VAL A 312 33.68 -4.52 -11.22
C VAL A 312 34.19 -3.12 -11.51
N LEU A 313 33.32 -2.22 -11.97
CA LEU A 313 33.68 -0.83 -12.22
C LEU A 313 33.86 -0.05 -10.91
N GLU A 314 33.01 -0.30 -9.90
CA GLU A 314 33.16 0.32 -8.57
C GLU A 314 34.54 0.02 -7.97
N GLN A 315 35.01 -1.24 -8.06
CA GLN A 315 36.34 -1.65 -7.59
C GLN A 315 37.46 -1.05 -8.44
N LYS A 316 37.35 -1.12 -9.77
CA LYS A 316 38.37 -0.61 -10.71
C LYS A 316 38.63 0.88 -10.50
N PHE A 317 37.58 1.67 -10.32
CA PHE A 317 37.66 3.12 -10.16
C PHE A 317 37.69 3.57 -8.69
N ASN A 318 37.79 2.64 -7.73
CA ASN A 318 37.82 2.91 -6.28
C ASN A 318 36.68 3.84 -5.82
N MET A 319 35.45 3.51 -6.21
CA MET A 319 34.28 4.34 -6.02
C MET A 319 33.49 3.99 -4.76
N LYS A 320 32.82 4.98 -4.20
CA LYS A 320 31.75 4.75 -3.23
C LYS A 320 30.48 4.29 -3.94
N PRO A 321 29.70 3.38 -3.34
CA PRO A 321 28.40 3.00 -3.88
C PRO A 321 27.49 4.21 -4.07
N CYS A 322 26.93 4.34 -5.27
CA CYS A 322 26.03 5.44 -5.61
C CYS A 322 24.72 5.38 -4.79
N LYS A 323 24.03 6.51 -4.67
CA LYS A 323 22.79 6.65 -3.88
C LYS A 323 21.59 7.07 -4.73
N TYR A 324 20.40 6.68 -4.29
CA TYR A 324 19.12 7.22 -4.73
C TYR A 324 18.50 8.05 -3.61
N PHE A 325 17.77 9.10 -3.95
CA PHE A 325 16.94 9.83 -3.00
C PHE A 325 15.47 9.73 -3.40
N VAL A 326 14.61 9.40 -2.45
CA VAL A 326 13.16 9.32 -2.65
C VAL A 326 12.47 9.89 -1.41
N GLY A 327 11.32 10.55 -1.58
CA GLY A 327 10.50 10.98 -0.45
C GLY A 327 10.14 9.79 0.42
N THR A 328 10.08 9.98 1.74
CA THR A 328 9.83 8.88 2.69
C THR A 328 8.48 8.18 2.45
N THR A 329 7.51 8.87 1.84
CA THR A 329 6.21 8.36 1.38
C THR A 329 6.28 7.49 0.12
N LYS A 330 7.48 7.03 -0.27
CA LYS A 330 7.72 6.17 -1.43
C LYS A 330 6.89 4.89 -1.39
N HIS A 331 6.45 4.47 -2.57
CA HIS A 331 5.85 3.14 -2.73
C HIS A 331 6.91 2.04 -2.52
N TYR A 332 6.48 0.88 -2.01
CA TYR A 332 7.37 -0.27 -1.73
C TYR A 332 8.11 -0.81 -2.97
N SER A 333 7.70 -0.42 -4.19
CA SER A 333 8.38 -0.77 -5.43
C SER A 333 9.82 -0.26 -5.47
N TRP A 334 10.15 0.84 -4.79
CA TRP A 334 11.50 1.41 -4.76
C TRP A 334 12.53 0.52 -4.05
N PRO A 335 12.37 0.15 -2.76
CA PRO A 335 13.31 -0.77 -2.12
C PRO A 335 13.32 -2.16 -2.78
N LYS A 336 12.18 -2.63 -3.29
CA LYS A 336 12.10 -3.88 -4.07
C LYS A 336 12.91 -3.79 -5.37
N GLY A 337 12.77 -2.70 -6.11
CA GLY A 337 13.52 -2.45 -7.36
C GLY A 337 15.02 -2.36 -7.10
N ALA A 338 15.43 -1.75 -5.99
CA ALA A 338 16.83 -1.68 -5.59
C ALA A 338 17.42 -3.07 -5.31
N ALA A 339 16.65 -3.95 -4.66
CA ALA A 339 17.05 -5.33 -4.45
C ALA A 339 17.19 -6.10 -5.78
N VAL A 340 16.21 -5.97 -6.68
CA VAL A 340 16.22 -6.67 -7.99
C VAL A 340 17.35 -6.20 -8.90
N THR A 341 17.67 -4.90 -8.90
CA THR A 341 18.74 -4.32 -9.73
C THR A 341 20.15 -4.51 -9.17
N GLY A 342 20.30 -5.16 -8.00
CA GLY A 342 21.60 -5.31 -7.33
C GLY A 342 22.15 -4.01 -6.73
N ILE A 343 21.32 -2.97 -6.58
CA ILE A 343 21.70 -1.73 -5.89
C ILE A 343 21.65 -1.92 -4.37
N GLY A 344 20.69 -2.69 -3.86
CA GLY A 344 20.47 -2.89 -2.42
C GLY A 344 19.64 -1.76 -1.79
N SER A 345 18.68 -2.10 -0.93
CA SER A 345 17.73 -1.13 -0.37
C SER A 345 18.38 -0.07 0.54
N GLU A 346 19.54 -0.36 1.14
CA GLU A 346 20.31 0.60 1.95
C GLU A 346 20.88 1.79 1.13
N HIS A 347 20.85 1.69 -0.19
CA HIS A 347 21.27 2.76 -1.10
C HIS A 347 20.10 3.62 -1.59
N ILE A 348 18.86 3.28 -1.21
CA ILE A 348 17.69 4.14 -1.35
C ILE A 348 17.56 4.97 -0.07
N LEU A 349 17.98 6.23 -0.12
CA LEU A 349 17.96 7.13 1.02
C LEU A 349 16.63 7.88 1.07
N ASP A 350 16.01 7.83 2.24
CA ASP A 350 14.76 8.52 2.50
C ASP A 350 14.99 10.00 2.78
N VAL A 351 14.24 10.83 2.05
CA VAL A 351 14.12 12.25 2.32
C VAL A 351 12.90 12.46 3.23
N PRO A 352 13.07 13.07 4.41
CA PRO A 352 11.95 13.39 5.30
C PRO A 352 10.88 14.23 4.61
N VAL A 353 9.66 14.18 5.16
CA VAL A 353 8.51 14.91 4.63
C VAL A 353 8.14 16.12 5.48
N ASP A 354 7.48 17.09 4.86
CA ASP A 354 6.84 18.22 5.51
C ASP A 354 5.49 17.82 6.15
N ILE A 355 4.81 18.82 6.72
CA ILE A 355 3.51 18.65 7.40
C ILE A 355 2.35 18.27 6.45
N ASP A 356 2.52 18.42 5.14
CA ASP A 356 1.56 18.02 4.10
C ASP A 356 1.97 16.64 3.49
N ALA A 357 2.91 15.93 4.12
CA ALA A 357 3.48 14.65 3.68
C ALA A 357 4.19 14.68 2.31
N ARG A 358 4.72 15.85 1.92
CA ARG A 358 5.53 16.06 0.72
C ARG A 358 7.01 16.04 1.07
N MET A 359 7.87 15.65 0.15
CA MET A 359 9.33 15.71 0.34
C MET A 359 9.79 17.11 0.79
N ASP A 360 10.58 17.17 1.88
CA ASP A 360 11.21 18.40 2.33
C ASP A 360 12.47 18.71 1.49
N ILE A 361 12.35 19.71 0.62
CA ILE A 361 13.45 20.17 -0.25
C ILE A 361 14.68 20.62 0.52
N SER A 362 14.51 21.18 1.72
CA SER A 362 15.65 21.62 2.55
C SER A 362 16.46 20.42 3.04
N LYS A 363 15.79 19.30 3.35
CA LYS A 363 16.45 18.04 3.75
C LYS A 363 17.13 17.36 2.57
N LEU A 364 16.51 17.38 1.39
CA LEU A 364 17.15 16.91 0.16
C LEU A 364 18.42 17.72 -0.14
N ASP A 365 18.38 19.05 -0.03
CA ASP A 365 19.55 19.91 -0.25
C ASP A 365 20.70 19.55 0.71
N GLN A 366 20.40 19.33 2.00
CA GLN A 366 21.40 18.90 2.99
C GLN A 366 22.04 17.56 2.63
N GLN A 367 21.24 16.56 2.23
CA GLN A 367 21.74 15.24 1.87
C GLN A 367 22.55 15.26 0.56
N LEU A 368 22.11 16.01 -0.46
CA LEU A 368 22.88 16.21 -1.69
C LEU A 368 24.21 16.92 -1.43
N HIS A 369 24.23 17.91 -0.55
CA HIS A 369 25.45 18.59 -0.14
C HIS A 369 26.45 17.60 0.49
N GLN A 370 25.98 16.71 1.35
CA GLN A 370 26.81 15.67 1.95
C GLN A 370 27.37 14.72 0.89
N CYS A 371 26.58 14.34 -0.12
CA CYS A 371 27.06 13.54 -1.25
C CYS A 371 28.16 14.26 -2.05
N LEU A 372 28.00 15.55 -2.33
CA LEU A 372 29.02 16.37 -2.99
C LEU A 372 30.33 16.39 -2.20
N VAL A 373 30.28 16.75 -0.91
CA VAL A 373 31.47 16.87 -0.04
C VAL A 373 32.17 15.51 0.15
N SER A 374 31.40 14.43 0.23
CA SER A 374 31.94 13.08 0.42
C SER A 374 32.30 12.36 -0.88
N GLN A 375 32.11 12.99 -2.05
CA GLN A 375 32.23 12.38 -3.37
C GLN A 375 31.47 11.05 -3.49
N THR A 376 30.21 11.05 -3.02
CA THR A 376 29.29 9.93 -3.19
C THR A 376 28.35 10.23 -4.37
N PRO A 377 28.42 9.48 -5.49
CA PRO A 377 27.61 9.81 -6.66
C PRO A 377 26.14 9.49 -6.44
N VAL A 378 25.27 10.17 -7.19
CA VAL A 378 23.82 10.03 -7.08
C VAL A 378 23.26 9.53 -8.40
N PHE A 379 22.58 8.38 -8.37
CA PHE A 379 21.89 7.83 -9.54
C PHE A 379 20.76 8.75 -9.97
N ALA A 380 19.77 8.91 -9.09
CA ALA A 380 18.62 9.77 -9.33
C ALA A 380 18.02 10.32 -8.04
N VAL A 381 17.26 11.41 -8.18
CA VAL A 381 16.27 11.87 -7.21
C VAL A 381 14.88 11.57 -7.76
N VAL A 382 14.03 10.98 -6.94
CA VAL A 382 12.66 10.62 -7.28
C VAL A 382 11.70 11.60 -6.63
N ALA A 383 10.87 12.27 -7.44
CA ALA A 383 9.72 13.04 -6.95
C ALA A 383 8.46 12.19 -7.05
N VAL A 384 7.76 11.98 -5.93
CA VAL A 384 6.49 11.26 -5.89
C VAL A 384 5.35 12.21 -6.23
N MET A 385 4.68 11.96 -7.34
CA MET A 385 3.64 12.83 -7.89
C MET A 385 2.28 12.20 -7.59
N GLY A 386 1.86 12.29 -6.33
CA GLY A 386 0.67 11.63 -5.81
C GLY A 386 1.00 10.41 -4.96
N SER A 387 1.45 10.64 -3.71
CA SER A 387 1.80 9.57 -2.76
C SER A 387 0.62 8.62 -2.50
N THR A 388 0.90 7.34 -2.27
CA THR A 388 -0.12 6.29 -2.15
C THR A 388 -1.14 6.54 -1.04
N GLU A 389 -0.68 7.06 0.10
CA GLU A 389 -1.52 7.17 1.31
C GLU A 389 -2.19 8.56 1.47
N HIS A 390 -1.64 9.60 0.82
CA HIS A 390 -2.06 11.00 1.06
C HIS A 390 -2.41 11.77 -0.22
N GLY A 391 -2.11 11.22 -1.40
CA GLY A 391 -2.20 11.95 -2.66
C GLY A 391 -1.27 13.17 -2.74
N ALA A 392 -0.28 13.29 -1.83
CA ALA A 392 0.67 14.40 -1.77
C ALA A 392 1.53 14.47 -3.03
N VAL A 393 1.81 15.70 -3.49
CA VAL A 393 2.65 15.97 -4.67
C VAL A 393 3.96 16.59 -4.25
N ASP A 394 5.05 15.86 -4.49
CA ASP A 394 6.39 16.33 -4.17
C ASP A 394 6.78 17.58 -4.98
N PRO A 395 7.60 18.47 -4.41
CA PRO A 395 8.05 19.71 -5.03
C PRO A 395 9.12 19.47 -6.12
N ILE A 396 8.75 18.79 -7.21
CA ILE A 396 9.65 18.49 -8.35
C ILE A 396 10.30 19.77 -8.94
N LYS A 397 9.61 20.91 -8.89
CA LYS A 397 10.21 22.21 -9.23
C LYS A 397 11.47 22.51 -8.41
N GLY A 398 11.42 22.25 -7.11
CA GLY A 398 12.57 22.37 -6.21
C GLY A 398 13.67 21.37 -6.54
N VAL A 399 13.32 20.13 -6.89
CA VAL A 399 14.29 19.11 -7.32
C VAL A 399 15.05 19.53 -8.59
N VAL A 400 14.36 20.08 -9.59
CA VAL A 400 14.97 20.60 -10.82
C VAL A 400 15.91 21.77 -10.53
N GLN A 401 15.51 22.68 -9.63
CA GLN A 401 16.36 23.78 -9.18
C GLN A 401 17.62 23.28 -8.45
N LEU A 402 17.48 22.27 -7.58
CA LEU A 402 18.62 21.63 -6.92
C LEU A 402 19.55 20.93 -7.91
N ARG A 403 19.02 20.23 -8.93
CA ARG A 403 19.86 19.65 -9.99
C ARG A 403 20.72 20.72 -10.66
N THR A 404 20.10 21.84 -11.04
CA THR A 404 20.81 22.98 -11.66
C THR A 404 21.90 23.54 -10.73
N LYS A 405 21.57 23.76 -9.45
CA LYS A 405 22.50 24.23 -8.42
C LYS A 405 23.71 23.28 -8.27
N TYR A 406 23.47 21.98 -8.18
CA TYR A 406 24.51 20.99 -7.93
C TYR A 406 25.36 20.68 -9.16
N GLN A 407 24.79 20.76 -10.37
CA GLN A 407 25.56 20.60 -11.61
C GLN A 407 26.64 21.69 -11.72
N ALA A 408 26.31 22.94 -11.37
CA ALA A 408 27.29 24.03 -11.29
C ALA A 408 28.42 23.77 -10.26
N LEU A 409 28.19 22.88 -9.29
CA LEU A 409 29.15 22.48 -8.26
C LEU A 409 29.85 21.14 -8.57
N GLY A 410 29.57 20.50 -9.72
CA GLY A 410 30.17 19.24 -10.13
C GLY A 410 29.45 17.97 -9.68
N LEU A 411 28.17 18.04 -9.28
CA LEU A 411 27.32 16.89 -8.95
C LEU A 411 26.08 16.86 -9.85
N SER A 412 25.84 15.72 -10.52
CA SER A 412 24.69 15.52 -11.42
C SER A 412 23.96 14.22 -11.11
N PHE A 413 22.65 14.22 -11.33
CA PHE A 413 21.76 13.08 -11.09
C PHE A 413 20.58 13.12 -12.06
N ALA A 414 20.02 11.94 -12.33
CA ALA A 414 18.75 11.85 -13.05
C ALA A 414 17.57 12.29 -12.17
N ILE A 415 16.50 12.79 -12.76
CA ILE A 415 15.23 13.04 -12.09
C ILE A 415 14.22 12.04 -12.62
N HIS A 416 13.63 11.26 -11.72
CA HIS A 416 12.48 10.42 -12.04
C HIS A 416 11.24 10.98 -11.34
N ALA A 417 10.12 11.08 -12.05
CA ALA A 417 8.83 11.36 -11.43
C ALA A 417 8.02 10.07 -11.30
N ASP A 418 7.77 9.64 -10.07
CA ASP A 418 6.81 8.56 -9.80
C ASP A 418 5.40 9.15 -9.85
N ALA A 419 4.85 9.26 -11.07
CA ALA A 419 3.51 9.77 -11.33
C ALA A 419 2.53 8.65 -11.64
N ALA A 420 2.75 7.46 -11.06
CA ALA A 420 1.84 6.33 -11.23
C ALA A 420 0.39 6.74 -10.94
N TRP A 421 0.16 7.47 -9.84
CA TRP A 421 -1.14 8.06 -9.54
C TRP A 421 -1.37 9.42 -10.21
N GLY A 422 -0.45 10.37 -10.09
CA GLY A 422 -0.69 11.76 -10.49
C GLY A 422 -0.52 12.08 -11.98
N GLY A 423 -0.04 11.13 -12.79
CA GLY A 423 0.31 11.40 -14.19
C GLY A 423 -0.85 11.89 -15.04
N TYR A 424 -2.04 11.26 -14.95
CA TYR A 424 -3.22 11.68 -15.73
C TYR A 424 -3.76 13.06 -15.31
N TYR A 425 -3.42 13.57 -14.13
CA TYR A 425 -3.78 14.94 -13.73
C TYR A 425 -3.01 16.00 -14.54
N ALA A 426 -1.97 15.61 -15.29
CA ALA A 426 -1.35 16.52 -16.26
C ALA A 426 -2.31 16.92 -17.39
N SER A 427 -3.40 16.17 -17.62
CA SER A 427 -4.46 16.54 -18.58
C SER A 427 -5.10 17.91 -18.28
N PHE A 428 -5.09 18.39 -17.04
CA PHE A 428 -5.57 19.74 -16.68
C PHE A 428 -4.77 20.87 -17.35
N LEU A 429 -3.54 20.59 -17.80
CA LEU A 429 -2.62 21.57 -18.36
C LEU A 429 -2.83 21.80 -19.87
N HIS A 430 -3.64 20.96 -20.52
CA HIS A 430 -3.82 20.97 -21.97
C HIS A 430 -5.25 21.36 -22.33
N GLU A 431 -5.39 22.32 -23.23
CA GLU A 431 -6.69 22.67 -23.82
C GLU A 431 -7.00 21.70 -24.98
N PRO A 432 -8.27 21.34 -25.21
CA PRO A 432 -8.62 20.49 -26.34
C PRO A 432 -8.46 21.24 -27.66
N GLU A 433 -8.12 20.51 -28.72
CA GLU A 433 -8.06 21.06 -30.09
C GLU A 433 -9.45 21.50 -30.59
N VAL A 434 -10.50 20.80 -30.15
CA VAL A 434 -11.89 21.10 -30.50
C VAL A 434 -12.64 21.61 -29.27
N PRO A 435 -13.32 22.77 -29.35
CA PRO A 435 -14.15 23.28 -28.26
C PRO A 435 -15.17 22.25 -27.79
N GLN A 436 -15.28 22.08 -26.48
CA GLN A 436 -16.19 21.13 -25.86
C GLN A 436 -17.41 21.86 -25.25
N PRO A 437 -18.55 21.18 -25.05
CA PRO A 437 -19.72 21.78 -24.39
C PRO A 437 -19.38 22.36 -23.01
N ASN A 438 -19.98 23.50 -22.67
CA ASN A 438 -19.82 24.18 -21.39
C ASN A 438 -20.96 23.85 -20.43
N GLY A 439 -20.68 23.87 -19.12
CA GLY A 439 -21.66 23.62 -18.05
C GLY A 439 -21.59 22.20 -17.47
N SER A 440 -21.73 22.05 -16.16
CA SER A 440 -21.86 20.76 -15.48
C SER A 440 -22.76 20.92 -14.25
N ILE A 441 -23.55 19.90 -13.91
CA ILE A 441 -24.30 19.83 -12.64
C ILE A 441 -23.42 19.39 -11.47
N VAL A 442 -22.23 18.87 -11.76
CA VAL A 442 -21.18 18.58 -10.78
C VAL A 442 -20.04 19.57 -11.01
N PRO A 443 -19.68 20.41 -10.02
CA PRO A 443 -18.54 21.29 -10.15
C PRO A 443 -17.27 20.50 -10.40
N GLU A 444 -16.45 20.99 -11.32
CA GLU A 444 -15.09 20.49 -11.45
C GLU A 444 -14.22 21.24 -10.45
N GLN A 445 -13.48 20.49 -9.66
CA GLN A 445 -12.49 21.05 -8.75
C GLN A 445 -11.17 21.20 -9.51
N ALA A 446 -10.70 22.43 -9.66
CA ALA A 446 -9.38 22.70 -10.22
C ALA A 446 -8.27 22.28 -9.25
N LEU A 447 -7.11 21.95 -9.83
CA LEU A 447 -5.87 21.76 -9.08
C LEU A 447 -5.51 23.03 -8.29
N SER A 448 -4.93 22.85 -7.11
CA SER A 448 -4.29 23.95 -6.38
C SER A 448 -3.14 24.56 -7.20
N ASP A 449 -2.83 25.83 -6.99
CA ASP A 449 -1.70 26.50 -7.68
C ASP A 449 -0.37 25.77 -7.45
N TYR A 450 -0.18 25.25 -6.24
CA TYR A 450 0.97 24.42 -5.89
C TYR A 450 1.02 23.17 -6.77
N THR A 451 -0.06 22.37 -6.78
CA THR A 451 -0.13 21.12 -7.53
C THR A 451 0.04 21.37 -9.03
N ARG A 452 -0.65 22.36 -9.58
CA ARG A 452 -0.52 22.76 -10.99
C ARG A 452 0.93 23.08 -11.32
N SER A 453 1.59 23.91 -10.50
CA SER A 453 3.00 24.26 -10.72
C SER A 453 3.92 23.04 -10.67
N GLN A 454 3.65 22.03 -9.84
CA GLN A 454 4.48 20.82 -9.81
C GLN A 454 4.26 19.94 -11.04
N LEU A 455 3.00 19.77 -11.48
CA LEU A 455 2.70 19.00 -12.69
C LEU A 455 3.28 19.65 -13.95
N GLU A 456 3.32 20.98 -14.03
CA GLU A 456 3.98 21.70 -15.13
C GLU A 456 5.48 21.40 -15.23
N TYR A 457 6.13 21.00 -14.13
CA TYR A 457 7.56 20.69 -14.08
C TYR A 457 7.87 19.21 -14.35
N LEU A 458 6.86 18.35 -14.54
CA LEU A 458 7.06 16.97 -15.02
C LEU A 458 7.90 16.91 -16.29
N ARG A 459 7.73 17.88 -17.19
CA ARG A 459 8.48 18.00 -18.45
C ARG A 459 10.01 18.01 -18.31
N PHE A 460 10.53 18.27 -17.12
CA PHE A 460 11.97 18.33 -16.83
C PHE A 460 12.52 17.05 -16.18
N ALA A 461 11.66 16.10 -15.80
CA ALA A 461 12.11 14.78 -15.40
C ALA A 461 12.75 14.06 -16.59
N ASP A 462 13.71 13.18 -16.34
CA ASP A 462 14.34 12.38 -17.38
C ASP A 462 13.49 11.14 -17.69
N SER A 463 12.74 10.66 -16.70
CA SER A 463 11.75 9.59 -16.85
C SER A 463 10.54 9.80 -15.94
N ILE A 464 9.37 9.34 -16.37
CA ILE A 464 8.11 9.44 -15.63
C ILE A 464 7.38 8.09 -15.68
N THR A 465 7.09 7.53 -14.51
CA THR A 465 6.13 6.43 -14.38
C THR A 465 4.71 6.98 -14.37
N ILE A 466 3.77 6.32 -15.04
CA ILE A 466 2.36 6.68 -15.10
C ILE A 466 1.50 5.42 -15.19
N ASP A 467 0.40 5.31 -14.44
CA ASP A 467 -0.44 4.10 -14.49
C ASP A 467 -1.82 4.38 -15.12
N PRO A 468 -2.03 4.01 -16.39
CA PRO A 468 -3.35 3.94 -17.01
C PRO A 468 -4.39 3.16 -16.18
N HIS A 469 -3.99 2.10 -15.46
CA HIS A 469 -4.88 1.31 -14.60
C HIS A 469 -5.22 1.94 -13.24
N LYS A 470 -4.69 3.14 -12.95
CA LYS A 470 -5.01 3.94 -11.76
C LYS A 470 -5.93 5.09 -12.16
N SER A 471 -5.40 6.30 -12.24
CA SER A 471 -6.15 7.52 -12.58
C SER A 471 -6.50 7.62 -14.07
N GLY A 472 -6.03 6.68 -14.89
CA GLY A 472 -6.46 6.53 -16.29
C GLY A 472 -7.74 5.71 -16.46
N TYR A 473 -8.28 5.08 -15.41
CA TYR A 473 -9.52 4.28 -15.45
C TYR A 473 -9.50 3.14 -16.48
N ILE A 474 -8.33 2.59 -16.83
CA ILE A 474 -8.21 1.46 -17.75
C ILE A 474 -8.13 0.16 -16.93
N PRO A 475 -8.69 -0.97 -17.39
CA PRO A 475 -8.56 -2.23 -16.65
C PRO A 475 -7.10 -2.67 -16.48
N TYR A 476 -6.80 -3.31 -15.35
CA TYR A 476 -5.52 -4.00 -15.16
C TYR A 476 -5.32 -5.12 -16.20
N PRO A 477 -4.08 -5.39 -16.65
CA PRO A 477 -2.86 -4.65 -16.36
C PRO A 477 -2.61 -3.51 -17.37
N ALA A 478 -2.27 -2.31 -16.89
CA ALA A 478 -1.80 -1.21 -17.72
C ALA A 478 -1.05 -0.15 -16.88
N GLY A 479 0.28 -0.29 -16.78
CA GLY A 479 1.20 0.76 -16.37
C GLY A 479 1.90 1.41 -17.57
N GLY A 480 2.76 2.38 -17.33
CA GLY A 480 3.53 3.05 -18.38
C GLY A 480 4.78 3.74 -17.87
N LEU A 481 5.77 3.83 -18.75
CA LEU A 481 7.03 4.55 -18.53
C LEU A 481 7.32 5.44 -19.72
N CYS A 482 7.61 6.71 -19.47
CA CYS A 482 7.95 7.72 -20.48
C CYS A 482 9.35 8.28 -20.22
N TYR A 483 10.24 8.23 -21.21
CA TYR A 483 11.55 8.88 -21.20
C TYR A 483 11.47 10.21 -21.93
N ARG A 484 12.07 11.24 -21.33
CA ARG A 484 12.17 12.57 -21.95
C ARG A 484 13.03 12.53 -23.21
N ASP A 485 14.15 11.83 -23.11
CA ASP A 485 15.01 11.51 -24.24
C ASP A 485 14.86 10.02 -24.56
N GLY A 486 14.29 9.72 -25.72
CA GLY A 486 14.01 8.34 -26.12
C GLY A 486 15.24 7.45 -26.18
N ARG A 487 16.46 8.00 -26.32
CA ARG A 487 17.72 7.24 -26.34
C ARG A 487 17.98 6.51 -25.02
N MET A 488 17.39 6.97 -23.91
CA MET A 488 17.50 6.34 -22.59
C MET A 488 17.04 4.87 -22.60
N ARG A 489 16.12 4.48 -23.50
CA ARG A 489 15.64 3.09 -23.65
C ARG A 489 16.72 2.10 -24.09
N TYR A 490 17.80 2.56 -24.74
CA TYR A 490 18.91 1.69 -25.16
C TYR A 490 19.83 1.31 -24.00
N LEU A 491 19.78 2.04 -22.88
CA LEU A 491 20.58 1.71 -21.71
C LEU A 491 20.14 0.39 -21.06
N VAL A 492 18.93 -0.08 -21.31
CA VAL A 492 18.44 -1.38 -20.82
C VAL A 492 18.70 -2.52 -21.82
N THR A 493 19.49 -2.28 -22.87
CA THR A 493 19.89 -3.27 -23.85
C THR A 493 21.42 -3.38 -23.94
N TRP A 494 21.91 -4.23 -24.85
CA TRP A 494 23.32 -4.28 -25.28
C TRP A 494 23.53 -3.61 -26.65
N THR A 495 22.56 -2.82 -27.10
CA THR A 495 22.57 -2.18 -28.43
C THR A 495 22.70 -0.66 -28.27
N ASN A 496 23.46 -0.03 -29.17
CA ASN A 496 23.52 1.43 -29.27
C ASN A 496 22.50 1.95 -30.31
N PRO A 497 21.97 3.17 -30.14
CA PRO A 497 21.07 3.78 -31.12
C PRO A 497 21.77 3.89 -32.48
N ASN A 498 21.04 3.61 -33.56
CA ASN A 498 21.53 3.85 -34.93
C ASN A 498 21.10 5.25 -35.37
N VAL A 499 22.06 6.16 -35.63
CA VAL A 499 21.77 7.53 -36.09
C VAL A 499 21.15 7.57 -37.50
N TYR A 500 21.26 6.50 -38.30
CA TYR A 500 20.84 6.47 -39.71
C TYR A 500 19.64 5.55 -40.04
N LYS A 501 18.91 5.03 -39.04
CA LYS A 501 17.71 4.21 -39.30
C LYS A 501 16.43 4.93 -38.87
N ASP A 502 15.88 5.72 -39.79
CA ASP A 502 14.46 6.11 -39.80
C ASP A 502 13.57 4.90 -40.18
N SER A 503 13.69 3.77 -39.46
CA SER A 503 12.73 2.67 -39.60
C SER A 503 11.73 2.72 -38.44
N ASP A 504 11.08 3.87 -38.30
CA ASP A 504 9.95 4.13 -37.38
C ASP A 504 8.79 3.14 -37.57
N GLY A 505 8.83 2.25 -38.57
CA GLY A 505 7.81 1.22 -38.83
C GLY A 505 8.12 -0.22 -38.39
N THR A 506 9.35 -0.56 -37.99
CA THR A 506 9.76 -1.99 -37.85
C THR A 506 10.35 -2.41 -36.50
N GLU A 507 10.59 -1.49 -35.56
CA GLU A 507 11.17 -1.87 -34.26
C GLU A 507 10.18 -2.57 -33.30
N SER A 508 10.61 -3.67 -32.69
CA SER A 508 9.88 -4.32 -31.60
C SER A 508 9.78 -3.41 -30.37
N MET A 509 8.67 -3.46 -29.63
CA MET A 509 8.53 -2.76 -28.34
C MET A 509 9.11 -3.57 -27.17
N GLY A 510 9.09 -4.90 -27.25
CA GLY A 510 9.44 -5.79 -26.14
C GLY A 510 10.92 -5.97 -25.84
N VAL A 511 11.81 -5.25 -26.53
CA VAL A 511 13.26 -5.29 -26.25
C VAL A 511 13.75 -4.15 -25.35
N TYR A 512 12.89 -3.15 -25.08
CA TYR A 512 13.26 -1.91 -24.41
C TYR A 512 12.75 -1.83 -22.96
N GLY A 513 12.62 -2.97 -22.29
CA GLY A 513 12.09 -3.07 -20.93
C GLY A 513 12.41 -4.41 -20.26
N ILE A 514 11.81 -4.63 -19.08
CA ILE A 514 11.95 -5.86 -18.28
C ILE A 514 11.11 -7.01 -18.86
N GLU A 515 9.94 -6.68 -19.41
CA GLU A 515 8.98 -7.64 -19.91
C GLU A 515 9.35 -8.16 -21.31
N GLY A 516 9.01 -9.41 -21.59
CA GLY A 516 9.08 -9.99 -22.94
C GLY A 516 7.71 -9.97 -23.61
N SER A 517 7.03 -11.12 -23.65
CA SER A 517 5.65 -11.23 -24.12
C SER A 517 4.72 -10.29 -23.33
N LYS A 518 3.97 -9.46 -24.04
CA LYS A 518 3.08 -8.46 -23.45
C LYS A 518 1.81 -8.29 -24.30
N PRO A 519 0.63 -8.12 -23.67
CA PRO A 519 -0.64 -8.09 -24.40
C PRO A 519 -0.80 -6.79 -25.18
N GLY A 520 -0.95 -6.87 -26.50
CA GLY A 520 -1.36 -5.71 -27.29
C GLY A 520 -2.75 -5.18 -26.88
N ALA A 521 -3.56 -6.01 -26.21
CA ALA A 521 -4.86 -5.62 -25.66
C ALA A 521 -4.79 -4.49 -24.63
N SER A 522 -3.76 -4.45 -23.77
CA SER A 522 -3.57 -3.36 -22.81
C SER A 522 -3.34 -2.02 -23.52
N ALA A 523 -2.51 -2.02 -24.58
CA ALA A 523 -2.26 -0.82 -25.38
C ALA A 523 -3.53 -0.35 -26.12
N VAL A 524 -4.33 -1.27 -26.67
CA VAL A 524 -5.59 -0.92 -27.35
C VAL A 524 -6.64 -0.38 -26.38
N GLY A 525 -6.74 -0.96 -25.17
CA GLY A 525 -7.59 -0.43 -24.11
C GLY A 525 -7.23 1.02 -23.75
N ALA A 526 -5.94 1.29 -23.54
CA ALA A 526 -5.46 2.64 -23.27
C ALA A 526 -5.75 3.60 -24.44
N TRP A 527 -5.43 3.19 -25.66
CA TRP A 527 -5.64 3.99 -26.86
C TRP A 527 -7.10 4.37 -27.07
N LEU A 528 -8.03 3.42 -26.95
CA LEU A 528 -9.45 3.70 -27.14
C LEU A 528 -9.97 4.64 -26.05
N SER A 529 -9.51 4.46 -24.80
CA SER A 529 -9.84 5.37 -23.71
C SER A 529 -9.34 6.79 -23.96
N HIS A 530 -8.06 6.95 -24.36
CA HIS A 530 -7.46 8.25 -24.68
C HIS A 530 -8.20 8.95 -25.82
N ARG A 531 -8.61 8.20 -26.86
CA ARG A 531 -9.33 8.74 -28.01
C ARG A 531 -10.73 9.22 -27.67
N ILE A 532 -11.46 8.51 -26.80
CA ILE A 532 -12.85 8.81 -26.46
C ILE A 532 -12.96 9.86 -25.35
N ILE A 533 -12.12 9.74 -24.31
CA ILE A 533 -12.16 10.65 -23.15
C ILE A 533 -11.36 11.92 -23.46
N GLY A 534 -10.17 11.80 -24.07
CA GLY A 534 -9.28 12.91 -24.39
C GLY A 534 -8.31 13.25 -23.26
N LEU A 535 -7.00 13.28 -23.55
CA LEU A 535 -5.93 13.63 -22.59
C LEU A 535 -5.78 15.15 -22.40
N HIS A 536 -6.88 15.83 -22.12
CA HIS A 536 -6.95 17.28 -21.99
C HIS A 536 -7.98 17.71 -20.92
N LYS A 537 -8.03 19.00 -20.63
CA LYS A 537 -8.82 19.61 -19.56
C LYS A 537 -10.32 19.29 -19.63
N HIS A 538 -10.90 19.19 -20.82
CA HIS A 538 -12.32 18.86 -21.02
C HIS A 538 -12.60 17.36 -21.23
N GLY A 539 -11.60 16.51 -20.94
CA GLY A 539 -11.65 15.07 -21.07
C GLY A 539 -11.32 14.41 -19.73
N TYR A 540 -10.13 13.81 -19.62
CA TYR A 540 -9.62 13.32 -18.34
C TYR A 540 -9.53 14.42 -17.27
N GLY A 541 -9.27 15.68 -17.65
CA GLY A 541 -9.27 16.80 -16.71
C GLY A 541 -10.65 17.02 -16.06
N SER A 542 -11.74 16.90 -16.83
CA SER A 542 -13.11 16.97 -16.33
C SER A 542 -13.43 15.77 -15.42
N LEU A 543 -13.10 14.55 -15.87
CA LEU A 543 -13.29 13.32 -15.08
C LEU A 543 -12.60 13.39 -13.71
N LEU A 544 -11.32 13.76 -13.71
CA LEU A 544 -10.52 13.89 -12.50
C LEU A 544 -10.95 15.11 -11.67
N GLY A 545 -11.44 16.18 -12.31
CA GLY A 545 -11.96 17.38 -11.65
C GLY A 545 -13.22 17.10 -10.84
N GLU A 546 -14.14 16.31 -11.37
CA GLU A 546 -15.34 15.89 -10.63
C GLU A 546 -15.03 14.87 -9.52
N SER A 547 -14.04 13.99 -9.73
CA SER A 547 -13.47 13.14 -8.67
C SER A 547 -12.84 13.98 -7.55
N LEU A 548 -12.04 15.01 -7.88
CA LEU A 548 -11.44 15.92 -6.90
C LEU A 548 -12.50 16.71 -6.14
N PHE A 549 -13.57 17.13 -6.81
CA PHE A 549 -14.70 17.81 -6.16
C PHE A 549 -15.38 16.87 -5.17
N SER A 550 -15.66 15.64 -5.58
CA SER A 550 -16.21 14.60 -4.72
C SER A 550 -15.32 14.32 -3.51
N CYS A 551 -14.00 14.25 -3.73
CA CYS A 551 -12.99 14.09 -2.68
C CYS A 551 -13.04 15.25 -1.68
N THR A 552 -13.09 16.48 -2.17
CA THR A 552 -13.13 17.71 -1.36
C THR A 552 -14.44 17.81 -0.59
N LYS A 553 -15.56 17.43 -1.21
CA LYS A 553 -16.86 17.38 -0.56
C LYS A 553 -16.84 16.39 0.61
N ILE A 554 -16.33 15.18 0.40
CA ILE A 554 -16.16 14.18 1.46
C ILE A 554 -15.21 14.69 2.56
N TYR A 555 -14.11 15.36 2.20
CA TYR A 555 -13.20 16.00 3.16
C TYR A 555 -13.92 16.99 4.09
N THR A 556 -14.88 17.77 3.58
CA THR A 556 -15.62 18.71 4.43
C THR A 556 -16.40 18.02 5.54
N HIS A 557 -16.89 16.80 5.31
CA HIS A 557 -17.49 15.99 6.37
C HIS A 557 -16.43 15.64 7.43
N TRP A 558 -15.26 15.13 7.03
CA TRP A 558 -14.18 14.78 7.97
C TRP A 558 -13.70 15.99 8.79
N ALA A 559 -13.60 17.16 8.18
CA ALA A 559 -13.15 18.39 8.84
C ALA A 559 -14.14 18.93 9.88
N THR A 560 -15.41 18.55 9.82
CA THR A 560 -16.47 19.09 10.71
C THR A 560 -17.31 18.03 11.43
N MET A 561 -17.04 16.74 11.25
CA MET A 561 -17.91 15.65 11.73
C MET A 561 -18.09 15.62 13.26
N ASP A 562 -17.05 16.03 13.98
CA ASP A 562 -16.96 16.15 15.44
C ASP A 562 -17.50 17.48 15.97
N MET A 563 -17.85 18.44 15.10
CA MET A 563 -18.52 19.67 15.54
C MET A 563 -19.86 19.30 16.17
N ASP A 564 -20.01 19.63 17.45
CA ASP A 564 -21.14 19.26 18.32
C ASP A 564 -21.24 17.77 18.69
N ASP A 565 -20.19 16.99 18.45
CA ASP A 565 -20.11 15.61 18.91
C ASP A 565 -19.36 15.53 20.25
N ASN A 566 -20.03 15.03 21.29
CA ASN A 566 -19.46 14.88 22.62
C ASN A 566 -18.71 13.55 22.82
N LYS A 567 -18.55 12.73 21.78
CA LYS A 567 -17.88 11.43 21.85
C LYS A 567 -16.78 11.28 20.80
N LEU A 568 -17.06 11.58 19.54
CA LEU A 568 -16.14 11.36 18.43
C LEU A 568 -15.29 12.61 18.16
N ILE A 569 -14.02 12.39 17.85
CA ILE A 569 -13.09 13.39 17.33
C ILE A 569 -12.60 12.90 15.97
N VAL A 570 -12.61 13.75 14.95
CA VAL A 570 -12.11 13.43 13.61
C VAL A 570 -11.16 14.53 13.17
N VAL A 571 -9.94 14.16 12.77
CA VAL A 571 -8.92 15.13 12.34
C VAL A 571 -8.35 14.71 10.99
N PRO A 572 -8.59 15.49 9.92
CA PRO A 572 -7.93 15.25 8.65
C PRO A 572 -6.47 15.68 8.69
N LEU A 573 -5.59 14.92 8.02
CA LEU A 573 -4.17 15.24 7.90
C LEU A 573 -3.97 16.64 7.32
N LYS A 574 -4.59 16.91 6.16
CA LYS A 574 -4.59 18.26 5.57
C LYS A 574 -5.48 19.18 6.39
N ALA A 575 -4.88 20.14 7.08
CA ALA A 575 -5.58 21.12 7.89
C ALA A 575 -6.44 22.09 7.05
N ILE A 576 -7.51 22.63 7.63
CA ILE A 576 -8.33 23.65 6.97
C ILE A 576 -7.52 24.95 6.79
N PRO A 577 -7.89 25.85 5.86
CA PRO A 577 -7.08 27.04 5.56
C PRO A 577 -6.76 27.92 6.77
N ALA A 578 -7.72 28.14 7.68
CA ALA A 578 -7.49 28.94 8.90
C ALA A 578 -6.43 28.31 9.82
N GLU A 579 -6.40 26.99 9.90
CA GLU A 579 -5.43 26.26 10.70
C GLU A 579 -4.04 26.24 10.04
N ARG A 580 -3.96 26.07 8.71
CA ARG A 580 -2.70 26.17 7.94
C ARG A 580 -2.08 27.56 8.03
N GLN A 581 -2.92 28.60 8.08
CA GLN A 581 -2.52 29.99 8.29
C GLN A 581 -2.17 30.31 9.76
N LYS A 582 -2.26 29.32 10.66
CA LYS A 582 -2.00 29.46 12.10
C LYS A 582 -2.85 30.55 12.75
N LEU A 583 -4.10 30.69 12.31
CA LEU A 583 -5.05 31.60 12.95
C LEU A 583 -5.47 31.06 14.32
N GLY A 584 -5.97 31.92 15.20
CA GLY A 584 -6.38 31.52 16.56
C GLY A 584 -7.57 30.55 16.58
N ALA A 585 -7.75 29.82 17.69
CA ALA A 585 -8.77 28.79 17.86
C ALA A 585 -10.20 29.26 17.50
N GLU A 586 -10.54 30.51 17.80
CA GLU A 586 -11.83 31.10 17.45
C GLU A 586 -12.04 31.24 15.93
N ALA A 587 -10.99 31.62 15.18
CA ALA A 587 -11.07 31.72 13.72
C ALA A 587 -11.17 30.33 13.07
N ILE A 588 -10.44 29.35 13.60
CA ILE A 588 -10.54 27.94 13.18
C ILE A 588 -11.96 27.44 13.41
N ARG A 589 -12.52 27.64 14.61
CA ARG A 589 -13.89 27.26 14.95
C ARG A 589 -14.91 27.89 14.00
N LYS A 590 -14.84 29.20 13.78
CA LYS A 590 -15.74 29.91 12.84
C LYS A 590 -15.66 29.39 11.42
N GLN A 591 -14.47 29.03 10.95
CA GLN A 591 -14.33 28.44 9.61
C GLN A 591 -14.97 27.04 9.56
N ARG A 592 -14.79 26.21 10.59
CA ARG A 592 -15.45 24.90 10.69
C ARG A 592 -16.97 25.02 10.74
N GLU A 593 -17.51 25.96 11.53
CA GLU A 593 -18.94 26.28 11.57
C GLU A 593 -19.45 26.70 10.19
N TYR A 594 -18.72 27.59 9.50
CA TYR A 594 -19.07 28.00 8.15
C TYR A 594 -19.09 26.82 7.15
N ILE A 595 -18.07 25.94 7.19
CA ILE A 595 -18.01 24.74 6.34
C ILE A 595 -19.22 23.83 6.61
N ARG A 596 -19.52 23.53 7.88
CA ARG A 596 -20.65 22.69 8.28
C ARG A 596 -21.98 23.25 7.77
N ASP A 597 -22.20 24.54 7.98
CA ASP A 597 -23.50 25.17 7.78
C ASP A 597 -23.73 25.59 6.32
N ASN A 598 -22.66 25.88 5.57
CA ASN A 598 -22.75 26.47 4.23
C ASN A 598 -22.12 25.60 3.13
N ILE A 599 -21.56 24.44 3.46
CA ILE A 599 -20.96 23.55 2.46
C ILE A 599 -21.48 22.12 2.61
N VAL A 600 -21.28 21.48 3.77
CA VAL A 600 -21.44 20.01 3.93
C VAL A 600 -22.74 19.46 3.36
N ASN A 601 -23.89 20.06 3.68
CA ASN A 601 -25.21 19.53 3.28
C ASN A 601 -25.83 20.20 2.05
N ARG A 602 -25.14 21.15 1.43
CA ARG A 602 -25.67 21.87 0.26
C ARG A 602 -25.55 21.06 -1.01
N THR A 603 -26.51 21.26 -1.90
CA THR A 603 -26.52 20.66 -3.24
C THR A 603 -25.42 21.26 -4.11
N ASN A 604 -25.06 20.57 -5.19
CA ASN A 604 -24.06 21.08 -6.13
C ASN A 604 -24.50 22.42 -6.75
N ASP A 605 -25.75 22.55 -7.15
CA ASP A 605 -26.29 23.79 -7.73
C ASP A 605 -26.23 24.96 -6.75
N GLU A 606 -26.56 24.72 -5.48
CA GLU A 606 -26.46 25.74 -4.44
C GLU A 606 -25.01 26.21 -4.24
N LEU A 607 -24.04 25.28 -4.29
CA LEU A 607 -22.62 25.60 -4.15
C LEU A 607 -22.10 26.38 -5.36
N MET A 608 -22.44 25.98 -6.59
CA MET A 608 -22.03 26.70 -7.80
C MET A 608 -22.49 28.17 -7.81
N ASN A 609 -23.60 28.47 -7.13
CA ASN A 609 -24.13 29.81 -7.00
C ASN A 609 -23.62 30.58 -5.77
N ASP A 610 -22.72 30.00 -4.98
CA ASP A 610 -22.09 30.62 -3.81
C ASP A 610 -20.57 30.72 -4.00
N ALA A 611 -20.13 31.88 -4.51
CA ALA A 611 -18.71 32.14 -4.78
C ALA A 611 -17.83 31.97 -3.53
N LYS A 612 -18.32 32.35 -2.34
CA LYS A 612 -17.55 32.24 -1.10
C LYS A 612 -17.37 30.78 -0.68
N ALA A 613 -18.41 29.96 -0.83
CA ALA A 613 -18.33 28.52 -0.57
C ALA A 613 -17.37 27.83 -1.55
N MET A 614 -17.46 28.15 -2.84
CA MET A 614 -16.57 27.59 -3.87
C MET A 614 -15.12 28.01 -3.68
N ASP A 615 -14.85 29.28 -3.34
CA ASP A 615 -13.50 29.75 -3.03
C ASP A 615 -12.88 29.02 -1.85
N LEU A 616 -13.69 28.68 -0.84
CA LEU A 616 -13.23 27.89 0.31
C LEU A 616 -12.98 26.43 -0.08
N LEU A 617 -13.86 25.80 -0.87
CA LEU A 617 -13.66 24.45 -1.41
C LEU A 617 -12.36 24.36 -2.22
N HIS A 618 -12.07 25.35 -3.06
CA HIS A 618 -10.83 25.42 -3.82
C HIS A 618 -9.57 25.44 -2.95
N GLN A 619 -9.63 26.02 -1.75
CA GLN A 619 -8.51 26.05 -0.80
C GLN A 619 -8.37 24.74 0.00
N MET A 620 -9.40 23.92 0.05
CA MET A 620 -9.47 22.66 0.80
C MET A 620 -9.19 21.41 -0.05
N VAL A 621 -8.96 21.59 -1.35
CA VAL A 621 -8.68 20.49 -2.29
C VAL A 621 -7.50 19.64 -1.80
N SER A 622 -7.65 18.31 -1.80
CA SER A 622 -6.51 17.39 -1.66
C SER A 622 -5.51 17.66 -2.78
N ASP A 623 -4.24 17.31 -2.60
CA ASP A 623 -3.29 17.48 -3.69
C ASP A 623 -3.73 16.68 -4.92
N LEU A 624 -4.10 15.40 -4.75
CA LEU A 624 -4.61 14.52 -5.80
C LEU A 624 -5.58 13.42 -5.26
N SER A 625 -6.86 13.77 -5.05
CA SER A 625 -8.02 12.90 -4.73
C SER A 625 -7.87 11.82 -3.64
N ILE A 626 -6.96 12.01 -2.67
CA ILE A 626 -6.81 11.11 -1.53
C ILE A 626 -6.88 11.92 -0.23
N ASN A 627 -7.79 11.52 0.66
CA ASN A 627 -7.94 12.11 1.99
C ASN A 627 -7.37 11.15 3.04
N ALA A 628 -6.50 11.65 3.91
CA ALA A 628 -6.06 10.93 5.10
C ALA A 628 -6.61 11.61 6.35
N PHE A 629 -7.06 10.84 7.33
CA PHE A 629 -7.59 11.35 8.60
C PHE A 629 -7.48 10.32 9.71
N ALA A 630 -7.57 10.76 10.96
CA ALA A 630 -7.59 9.88 12.12
C ALA A 630 -8.78 10.22 13.02
N CYS A 631 -9.30 9.20 13.69
CA CYS A 631 -10.35 9.32 14.69
C CYS A 631 -9.78 9.17 16.10
N ASN A 632 -10.40 9.87 17.05
CA ASN A 632 -10.17 9.70 18.48
C ASN A 632 -11.52 9.82 19.19
N PHE A 633 -11.54 9.62 20.50
CA PHE A 633 -12.77 9.62 21.28
C PHE A 633 -12.62 10.35 22.61
N ARG A 634 -13.75 10.76 23.17
CA ARG A 634 -13.85 11.33 24.51
C ARG A 634 -14.21 10.24 25.51
N LEU A 635 -13.53 10.25 26.65
CA LEU A 635 -13.80 9.39 27.79
C LEU A 635 -15.11 9.78 28.48
N ALA A 636 -15.57 8.96 29.43
CA ALA A 636 -16.82 9.20 30.15
C ALA A 636 -16.85 10.54 30.92
N ASN A 637 -15.69 11.08 31.28
CA ASN A 637 -15.54 12.40 31.92
C ASN A 637 -15.59 13.58 30.92
N GLY A 638 -15.71 13.32 29.61
CA GLY A 638 -15.76 14.32 28.55
C GLY A 638 -14.38 14.76 28.01
N GLU A 639 -13.29 14.35 28.65
CA GLU A 639 -11.93 14.63 28.17
C GLU A 639 -11.59 13.77 26.95
N ALA A 640 -10.76 14.29 26.05
CA ALA A 640 -10.25 13.50 24.94
C ALA A 640 -9.30 12.41 25.45
N ASN A 641 -9.39 11.21 24.88
CA ASN A 641 -8.34 10.20 25.07
C ASN A 641 -6.99 10.79 24.60
N SER A 642 -5.96 10.61 25.43
CA SER A 642 -4.59 11.09 25.16
C SER A 642 -3.63 9.97 24.75
N ASP A 643 -4.07 8.71 24.78
CA ASP A 643 -3.26 7.53 24.47
C ASP A 643 -3.34 7.20 22.96
N VAL A 644 -2.19 7.21 22.28
CA VAL A 644 -2.07 6.89 20.84
C VAL A 644 -2.51 5.45 20.55
N VAL A 645 -2.21 4.49 21.42
CA VAL A 645 -2.58 3.07 21.24
C VAL A 645 -4.09 2.89 21.27
N GLU A 646 -4.80 3.65 22.09
CA GLU A 646 -6.25 3.61 22.17
C GLU A 646 -6.92 4.31 20.98
N ALA A 647 -6.32 5.39 20.47
CA ALA A 647 -6.75 5.98 19.19
C ALA A 647 -6.53 5.00 18.03
N ASN A 648 -5.38 4.32 17.96
CA ASN A 648 -5.09 3.29 16.96
C ASN A 648 -6.10 2.14 17.03
N TYR A 649 -6.44 1.69 18.25
CA TYR A 649 -7.46 0.67 18.44
C TYR A 649 -8.80 1.09 17.84
N LEU A 650 -9.27 2.32 18.08
CA LEU A 650 -10.50 2.83 17.47
C LEU A 650 -10.42 2.84 15.93
N ASN A 651 -9.35 3.40 15.35
CA ASN A 651 -9.19 3.47 13.89
C ASN A 651 -9.15 2.09 13.25
N THR A 652 -8.39 1.15 13.82
CA THR A 652 -8.33 -0.24 13.37
C THR A 652 -9.72 -0.91 13.41
N ARG A 653 -10.47 -0.70 14.51
CA ARG A 653 -11.83 -1.27 14.65
C ARG A 653 -12.81 -0.71 13.62
N ILE A 654 -12.76 0.60 13.36
CA ILE A 654 -13.55 1.24 12.30
C ILE A 654 -13.18 0.64 10.93
N TYR A 655 -11.88 0.53 10.64
CA TYR A 655 -11.40 -0.07 9.40
C TYR A 655 -11.89 -1.51 9.22
N GLU A 656 -11.78 -2.39 10.23
CA GLU A 656 -12.27 -3.77 10.17
C GLU A 656 -13.79 -3.84 9.85
N ARG A 657 -14.58 -2.90 10.39
CA ARG A 657 -16.03 -2.82 10.11
C ARG A 657 -16.32 -2.34 8.68
N LEU A 658 -15.44 -1.51 8.11
CA LEU A 658 -15.61 -0.84 6.82
C LEU A 658 -14.66 -1.37 5.74
N SER A 659 -14.14 -2.58 5.90
CA SER A 659 -13.30 -3.25 4.92
C SER A 659 -13.64 -4.74 4.85
N VAL A 660 -13.12 -5.38 3.81
CA VAL A 660 -13.15 -6.83 3.61
C VAL A 660 -11.72 -7.30 3.77
N THR A 661 -11.45 -8.01 4.86
CA THR A 661 -10.11 -8.47 5.24
C THR A 661 -9.99 -9.99 5.16
N LYS A 662 -11.12 -10.69 5.05
CA LYS A 662 -11.23 -12.15 5.04
C LYS A 662 -12.24 -12.61 4.00
N VAL A 663 -12.13 -13.86 3.57
CA VAL A 663 -13.02 -14.48 2.57
C VAL A 663 -14.46 -14.61 3.12
N GLU A 664 -14.63 -14.70 4.43
CA GLU A 664 -15.95 -14.81 5.09
C GLU A 664 -16.65 -13.44 5.23
N ASP A 665 -15.94 -12.33 5.02
CA ASP A 665 -16.53 -11.02 5.17
C ASP A 665 -17.57 -10.80 4.06
N ASN A 666 -18.82 -10.55 4.47
CA ASN A 666 -19.90 -10.27 3.55
C ASN A 666 -19.84 -8.81 3.10
N ILE A 667 -19.64 -8.58 1.80
CA ILE A 667 -19.60 -7.24 1.20
C ILE A 667 -20.91 -6.46 1.40
N TYR A 668 -22.05 -7.15 1.51
CA TYR A 668 -23.36 -6.54 1.63
C TYR A 668 -23.66 -5.96 3.01
N ASP A 669 -22.89 -6.35 4.03
CA ASP A 669 -23.00 -5.81 5.39
C ASP A 669 -22.13 -4.55 5.60
N LYS A 670 -21.38 -4.15 4.57
CA LYS A 670 -20.46 -3.00 4.59
C LYS A 670 -21.17 -1.76 4.01
N PRO A 671 -21.48 -0.73 4.83
CA PRO A 671 -22.18 0.45 4.33
C PRO A 671 -21.28 1.37 3.49
N LEU A 672 -19.96 1.30 3.69
CA LEU A 672 -18.95 1.93 2.85
C LEU A 672 -17.64 1.15 2.95
N PHE A 673 -16.69 1.47 2.06
CA PHE A 673 -15.35 0.92 2.11
C PHE A 673 -14.33 2.02 2.34
N ILE A 674 -13.42 1.81 3.30
CA ILE A 674 -12.30 2.68 3.60
C ILE A 674 -11.00 1.88 3.70
N GLN A 675 -9.87 2.52 3.45
CA GLN A 675 -8.55 1.94 3.66
C GLN A 675 -8.00 2.38 5.02
N SER A 676 -7.05 1.62 5.57
CA SER A 676 -6.23 2.04 6.71
C SER A 676 -4.75 2.02 6.31
N SER A 677 -3.97 2.87 6.96
CA SER A 677 -2.52 2.97 6.84
C SER A 677 -1.91 3.35 8.18
N GLN A 678 -0.59 3.31 8.29
CA GLN A 678 0.11 3.66 9.52
C GLN A 678 1.17 4.72 9.24
N MET A 679 1.08 5.84 9.97
CA MET A 679 2.11 6.87 10.00
C MET A 679 3.16 6.47 11.03
N ASN A 680 4.24 5.83 10.55
CA ASN A 680 5.37 5.50 11.39
C ASN A 680 6.08 6.77 11.90
N GLN A 681 6.34 6.84 13.21
CA GLN A 681 6.85 8.04 13.86
C GLN A 681 8.24 8.42 13.35
N GLN A 682 9.15 7.45 13.17
CA GLN A 682 10.51 7.70 12.70
C GLN A 682 10.55 8.19 11.24
N VAL A 683 9.54 7.78 10.47
CA VAL A 683 9.39 8.00 9.03
C VAL A 683 8.70 9.34 8.75
N TYR A 684 7.59 9.64 9.41
CA TYR A 684 6.81 10.86 9.19
C TYR A 684 7.21 12.02 10.09
N GLY A 685 7.86 11.76 11.24
CA GLY A 685 8.36 12.76 12.18
C GLY A 685 7.34 13.88 12.45
N VAL A 686 7.73 15.12 12.11
CA VAL A 686 6.94 16.32 12.35
C VAL A 686 5.52 16.29 11.77
N CYS A 687 5.31 15.54 10.69
CA CYS A 687 4.00 15.36 10.07
C CYS A 687 3.06 14.54 10.98
N ALA A 688 3.57 13.42 11.52
CA ALA A 688 2.84 12.60 12.49
C ALA A 688 2.62 13.33 13.82
N ASP A 689 3.61 14.08 14.29
CA ASP A 689 3.50 14.88 15.52
C ASP A 689 2.39 15.92 15.43
N LEU A 690 2.31 16.64 14.31
CA LEU A 690 1.26 17.62 14.10
C LEU A 690 -0.12 16.98 14.07
N LEU A 691 -0.28 15.84 13.37
CA LEU A 691 -1.56 15.14 13.33
C LEU A 691 -1.97 14.62 14.72
N LYS A 692 -1.05 14.00 15.47
CA LYS A 692 -1.29 13.53 16.85
C LYS A 692 -1.70 14.68 17.77
N SER A 693 -0.97 15.80 17.71
CA SER A 693 -1.27 16.99 18.51
C SER A 693 -2.69 17.52 18.22
N ARG A 694 -3.08 17.61 16.96
CA ARG A 694 -4.43 18.05 16.55
C ARG A 694 -5.52 17.05 16.97
N LEU A 695 -5.19 15.76 16.96
CA LEU A 695 -6.06 14.67 17.42
C LEU A 695 -6.23 14.62 18.95
N GLY A 696 -5.38 15.32 19.69
CA GLY A 696 -5.39 15.37 21.16
C GLY A 696 -4.60 14.23 21.83
N VAL A 697 -3.73 13.54 21.08
CA VAL A 697 -2.85 12.48 21.59
C VAL A 697 -1.38 12.90 21.48
N SER A 698 -0.53 12.27 22.29
CA SER A 698 0.93 12.51 22.26
C SER A 698 1.69 11.26 22.63
N GLY A 699 2.85 11.05 22.01
CA GLY A 699 3.73 9.92 22.28
C GLY A 699 4.57 9.56 21.06
N GLU A 700 5.55 8.69 21.23
CA GLU A 700 6.48 8.24 20.17
C GLU A 700 5.95 7.02 19.39
N GLN A 701 4.74 6.56 19.70
CA GLN A 701 4.07 5.49 18.98
C GLN A 701 3.67 5.95 17.57
N ASP A 702 3.66 4.99 16.64
CA ASP A 702 3.08 5.12 15.31
C ASP A 702 1.57 5.40 15.41
N LEU A 703 1.02 6.15 14.45
CA LEU A 703 -0.41 6.50 14.41
C LEU A 703 -1.10 5.77 13.25
N ASP A 704 -2.16 5.02 13.54
CA ASP A 704 -3.02 4.43 12.52
C ASP A 704 -3.96 5.51 11.98
N ILE A 705 -4.02 5.62 10.65
CA ILE A 705 -4.86 6.58 9.93
C ILE A 705 -5.83 5.84 9.02
N LEU A 706 -6.97 6.46 8.76
CA LEU A 706 -7.92 6.05 7.75
C LEU A 706 -7.68 6.84 6.46
N VAL A 707 -7.76 6.15 5.33
CA VAL A 707 -7.49 6.69 4.00
C VAL A 707 -8.70 6.52 3.12
N ASN A 708 -9.05 7.61 2.44
CA ASN A 708 -10.15 7.71 1.51
C ASN A 708 -9.66 8.20 0.14
N CYS A 709 -9.35 7.27 -0.76
CA CYS A 709 -9.17 7.56 -2.19
C CYS A 709 -10.53 7.67 -2.89
N VAL A 710 -10.77 8.77 -3.58
CA VAL A 710 -12.06 9.07 -4.22
C VAL A 710 -11.87 9.15 -5.73
N MET A 711 -12.20 8.06 -6.43
CA MET A 711 -12.16 8.00 -7.90
C MET A 711 -13.52 8.24 -8.55
N SER A 712 -14.61 8.12 -7.81
CA SER A 712 -15.95 8.24 -8.38
C SER A 712 -16.32 9.71 -8.60
N PRO A 713 -16.78 10.10 -9.80
CA PRO A 713 -17.34 11.44 -10.05
C PRO A 713 -18.82 11.55 -9.62
N PHE A 714 -19.46 10.44 -9.22
CA PHE A 714 -20.90 10.37 -8.97
C PHE A 714 -21.41 10.68 -7.54
N PRO A 715 -20.62 10.61 -6.44
CA PRO A 715 -21.20 10.57 -5.08
C PRO A 715 -21.77 11.92 -4.60
N THR A 716 -21.50 13.04 -5.28
CA THR A 716 -22.03 14.36 -4.88
C THR A 716 -23.47 14.57 -5.34
N VAL A 717 -23.93 13.82 -6.35
CA VAL A 717 -25.32 13.84 -6.80
C VAL A 717 -26.23 13.37 -5.66
N ALA A 718 -27.37 14.04 -5.49
CA ALA A 718 -28.33 13.79 -4.42
C ALA A 718 -27.74 13.86 -3.00
N ASN A 719 -26.60 14.54 -2.81
CA ASN A 719 -25.88 14.62 -1.55
C ASN A 719 -25.54 13.24 -0.94
N PHE A 720 -25.25 12.25 -1.79
CA PHE A 720 -24.96 10.88 -1.36
C PHE A 720 -23.69 10.77 -0.47
N THR A 721 -22.76 11.73 -0.58
CA THR A 721 -21.62 11.87 0.36
C THR A 721 -22.08 11.95 1.81
N LYS A 722 -23.21 12.62 2.10
CA LYS A 722 -23.79 12.67 3.44
C LYS A 722 -24.21 11.29 3.91
N SER A 723 -24.95 10.53 3.09
CA SER A 723 -25.38 9.18 3.46
C SER A 723 -24.21 8.25 3.78
N VAL A 724 -23.11 8.35 3.03
CA VAL A 724 -21.89 7.56 3.28
C VAL A 724 -21.23 7.97 4.60
N THR A 725 -21.10 9.27 4.85
CA THR A 725 -20.43 9.79 6.05
C THR A 725 -21.27 9.64 7.34
N ASP A 726 -22.61 9.65 7.24
CA ASP A 726 -23.51 9.35 8.36
C ASP A 726 -23.34 7.89 8.82
N GLU A 727 -23.23 6.95 7.88
CA GLU A 727 -22.97 5.53 8.18
C GLU A 727 -21.59 5.35 8.81
N PHE A 728 -20.58 6.07 8.33
CA PHE A 728 -19.27 6.11 8.98
C PHE A 728 -19.38 6.57 10.45
N LYS A 729 -20.07 7.69 10.69
CA LYS A 729 -20.25 8.25 12.03
C LYS A 729 -20.97 7.28 12.97
N ARG A 730 -22.02 6.59 12.48
CA ARG A 730 -22.73 5.54 13.23
C ARG A 730 -21.79 4.41 13.64
N ILE A 731 -20.99 3.88 12.72
CA ILE A 731 -20.03 2.81 13.00
C ILE A 731 -18.96 3.27 14.00
N ALA A 732 -18.44 4.50 13.84
CA ALA A 732 -17.48 5.06 14.78
C ALA A 732 -18.07 5.15 16.20
N HIS A 733 -19.32 5.60 16.35
CA HIS A 733 -20.01 5.64 17.64
C HIS A 733 -20.21 4.26 18.27
N GLU A 734 -20.51 3.24 17.47
CA GLU A 734 -20.59 1.85 17.94
C GLU A 734 -19.25 1.36 18.48
N GLU A 735 -18.15 1.56 17.74
CA GLU A 735 -16.82 1.11 18.17
C GLU A 735 -16.26 1.95 19.34
N ILE A 736 -16.69 3.21 19.50
CA ILE A 736 -16.39 4.01 20.70
C ILE A 736 -16.95 3.34 21.96
N GLN A 737 -18.09 2.64 21.91
CA GLN A 737 -18.60 1.93 23.10
C GLN A 737 -17.65 0.82 23.54
N THR A 738 -17.03 0.13 22.60
CA THR A 738 -15.98 -0.86 22.89
C THR A 738 -14.75 -0.19 23.48
N CYS A 739 -14.33 0.96 22.97
CA CYS A 739 -13.18 1.72 23.48
C CYS A 739 -13.44 2.29 24.88
N LEU A 740 -14.66 2.75 25.17
CA LEU A 740 -15.05 3.21 26.50
C LEU A 740 -15.03 2.07 27.52
N PHE A 741 -15.59 0.91 27.18
CA PHE A 741 -15.52 -0.28 28.04
C PHE A 741 -14.07 -0.67 28.34
N ARG A 742 -13.20 -0.62 27.32
CA ARG A 742 -11.78 -0.92 27.42
C ARG A 742 -11.02 0.02 28.38
N ASN A 743 -11.42 1.28 28.46
CA ASN A 743 -10.69 2.36 29.15
C ASN A 743 -11.40 2.91 30.41
N THR A 744 -12.52 2.33 30.82
CA THR A 744 -13.23 2.76 32.03
C THR A 744 -12.87 1.86 33.19
N VAL A 745 -12.42 2.45 34.30
CA VAL A 745 -12.22 1.72 35.54
C VAL A 745 -13.56 1.56 36.26
N THR A 746 -13.92 0.32 36.60
CA THR A 746 -15.13 -0.01 37.36
C THR A 746 -14.84 -1.08 38.40
N ALA A 747 -15.79 -1.31 39.32
CA ALA A 747 -15.73 -2.48 40.18
C ALA A 747 -15.74 -3.77 39.33
N ASP A 748 -14.84 -4.71 39.64
CA ASP A 748 -14.65 -5.95 38.89
C ASP A 748 -14.12 -7.08 39.79
N ASP A 749 -14.11 -8.30 39.26
CA ASP A 749 -13.61 -9.48 39.94
C ASP A 749 -12.09 -9.62 39.70
N TYR A 750 -11.29 -9.40 40.73
CA TYR A 750 -9.84 -9.53 40.65
C TYR A 750 -9.40 -10.94 41.01
N LYS A 751 -8.46 -11.48 40.22
CA LYS A 751 -7.89 -12.81 40.42
C LYS A 751 -6.38 -12.71 40.57
N PHE A 752 -5.87 -13.45 41.54
CA PHE A 752 -4.46 -13.53 41.87
C PHE A 752 -4.01 -14.98 41.91
N ILE A 753 -2.87 -15.28 41.31
CA ILE A 753 -2.14 -16.53 41.52
C ILE A 753 -1.61 -16.50 42.96
N LEU A 754 -1.93 -17.53 43.72
CA LEU A 754 -1.54 -17.66 45.12
C LEU A 754 -0.20 -18.39 45.23
N GLN A 755 0.74 -17.82 45.98
CA GLN A 755 2.10 -18.32 46.17
C GLN A 755 2.49 -18.32 47.65
N GLY A 756 3.33 -19.27 48.05
CA GLY A 756 3.90 -19.38 49.40
C GLY A 756 2.97 -20.06 50.41
N THR A 757 3.52 -20.89 51.28
CA THR A 757 2.79 -21.65 52.33
C THR A 757 3.21 -21.25 53.75
N ASP A 758 4.33 -20.57 53.88
CA ASP A 758 4.81 -19.93 55.10
C ASP A 758 4.27 -18.49 55.22
N LYS A 759 4.27 -17.74 54.11
CA LYS A 759 3.68 -16.41 53.96
C LYS A 759 3.04 -16.30 52.58
N LEU A 760 1.87 -15.66 52.49
CA LEU A 760 1.13 -15.55 51.23
C LEU A 760 1.62 -14.39 50.37
N TYR A 761 1.74 -14.68 49.08
CA TYR A 761 1.98 -13.72 48.02
C TYR A 761 0.94 -13.88 46.90
N LEU A 762 0.56 -12.76 46.30
CA LEU A 762 -0.49 -12.66 45.29
C LEU A 762 0.09 -12.04 44.03
N SER A 763 0.06 -12.76 42.91
CA SER A 763 0.43 -12.27 41.58
C SER A 763 -0.84 -12.07 40.76
N MET A 764 -1.20 -10.82 40.45
CA MET A 764 -2.44 -10.53 39.71
C MET A 764 -2.40 -11.11 38.29
N LEU A 765 -3.56 -11.33 37.67
CA LEU A 765 -3.66 -11.62 36.23
C LEU A 765 -3.76 -10.31 35.41
N PRO A 766 -2.66 -9.74 34.92
CA PRO A 766 -2.66 -8.48 34.16
C PRO A 766 -3.31 -8.61 32.79
N GLN A 767 -3.80 -7.47 32.26
CA GLN A 767 -4.17 -7.31 30.86
C GLN A 767 -3.71 -5.93 30.36
N PHE A 768 -3.05 -5.87 29.19
CA PHE A 768 -2.67 -4.58 28.56
C PHE A 768 -3.88 -3.76 28.10
N ASN A 769 -5.00 -4.43 27.96
CA ASN A 769 -6.07 -4.04 27.07
C ASN A 769 -7.40 -3.83 27.82
N HIS A 770 -7.38 -3.80 29.15
CA HIS A 770 -8.55 -3.60 29.99
C HIS A 770 -8.18 -2.75 31.20
N ALA A 771 -8.73 -1.55 31.33
CA ALA A 771 -8.32 -0.58 32.34
C ALA A 771 -8.24 -1.15 33.77
N ASN A 772 -9.22 -1.97 34.18
CA ASN A 772 -9.22 -2.60 35.52
C ASN A 772 -7.97 -3.46 35.78
N PHE A 773 -7.38 -4.06 34.74
CA PHE A 773 -6.31 -5.05 34.86
C PHE A 773 -4.96 -4.54 34.30
N ARG A 774 -4.82 -3.25 34.00
CA ARG A 774 -3.57 -2.63 33.51
C ARG A 774 -2.53 -2.43 34.61
N HIS A 775 -2.35 -3.44 35.45
CA HIS A 775 -1.33 -3.44 36.48
C HIS A 775 -0.62 -4.79 36.51
N GLN A 776 0.71 -4.78 36.57
CA GLN A 776 1.49 -5.90 37.05
C GLN A 776 1.63 -5.73 38.58
N LEU A 777 0.85 -6.49 39.33
CA LEU A 777 0.69 -6.30 40.77
C LEU A 777 1.10 -7.55 41.54
N ILE A 778 2.05 -7.37 42.46
CA ILE A 778 2.53 -8.38 43.40
C ILE A 778 2.27 -7.87 44.81
N LEU A 779 1.48 -8.63 45.59
CA LEU A 779 1.09 -8.28 46.96
C LEU A 779 1.52 -9.36 47.95
N THR A 780 1.53 -9.03 49.23
CA THR A 780 1.48 -9.98 50.34
C THR A 780 0.30 -9.67 51.25
N CYS A 781 -0.26 -10.68 51.92
CA CYS A 781 -1.45 -10.55 52.75
C CYS A 781 -1.52 -11.63 53.83
N GLU A 782 -2.52 -11.51 54.69
CA GLU A 782 -2.91 -12.48 55.71
C GLU A 782 -4.33 -13.00 55.45
N VAL A 783 -4.56 -14.26 55.78
CA VAL A 783 -5.89 -14.91 55.76
C VAL A 783 -6.11 -15.65 57.08
N PRO A 784 -7.35 -16.01 57.45
CA PRO A 784 -7.62 -16.79 58.65
C PRO A 784 -6.87 -18.13 58.65
N GLU A 785 -6.38 -18.57 59.81
CA GLU A 785 -5.50 -19.74 59.90
C GLU A 785 -6.19 -21.03 59.42
N ASP A 786 -7.49 -21.19 59.62
CA ASP A 786 -8.28 -22.32 59.11
C ASP A 786 -8.31 -22.37 57.57
N VAL A 787 -8.36 -21.19 56.94
CA VAL A 787 -8.26 -21.05 55.49
C VAL A 787 -6.83 -21.36 55.01
N MET A 788 -5.82 -20.92 55.76
CA MET A 788 -4.42 -21.18 55.45
C MET A 788 -4.06 -22.66 55.58
N GLU A 789 -4.54 -23.35 56.63
CA GLU A 789 -4.38 -24.80 56.80
C GLU A 789 -5.02 -25.56 55.64
N SER A 790 -6.26 -25.20 55.27
CA SER A 790 -6.95 -25.79 54.12
C SER A 790 -6.16 -25.62 52.82
N TYR A 791 -5.54 -24.45 52.61
CA TYR A 791 -4.67 -24.21 51.46
C TYR A 791 -3.38 -25.04 51.51
N ARG A 792 -2.72 -25.13 52.66
CA ARG A 792 -1.50 -25.95 52.85
C ARG A 792 -1.78 -27.42 52.58
N GLU A 793 -2.90 -27.96 53.05
CA GLU A 793 -3.33 -29.33 52.76
C GLU A 793 -3.56 -29.53 51.27
N ALA A 794 -4.35 -28.65 50.63
CA ALA A 794 -4.62 -28.74 49.20
C ALA A 794 -3.34 -28.63 48.34
N LYS A 795 -2.39 -27.76 48.73
CA LYS A 795 -1.10 -27.60 48.05
C LYS A 795 -0.18 -28.80 48.22
N LYS A 796 -0.23 -29.46 49.38
CA LYS A 796 0.51 -30.70 49.65
C LYS A 796 -0.04 -31.87 48.83
N GLU A 797 -1.35 -31.94 48.65
CA GLU A 797 -2.00 -32.95 47.81
C GLU A 797 -1.67 -32.80 46.33
N ASP A 798 -1.49 -31.57 45.85
CA ASP A 798 -1.17 -31.28 44.45
C ASP A 798 -0.21 -30.10 44.32
N PRO A 799 1.10 -30.35 44.43
CA PRO A 799 2.12 -29.29 44.35
C PRO A 799 2.19 -28.63 42.98
N SER A 800 1.72 -29.29 41.92
CA SER A 800 1.71 -28.79 40.55
C SER A 800 0.53 -27.86 40.23
N ALA A 801 -0.51 -27.86 41.06
CA ALA A 801 -1.72 -27.10 40.81
C ALA A 801 -1.54 -25.58 40.98
N VAL A 802 -2.22 -24.84 40.10
CA VAL A 802 -2.38 -23.39 40.20
C VAL A 802 -3.54 -23.09 41.15
N PHE A 803 -3.22 -22.45 42.28
CA PHE A 803 -4.22 -21.95 43.21
C PHE A 803 -4.42 -20.46 42.99
N MET A 804 -5.66 -20.00 43.17
CA MET A 804 -6.01 -18.61 42.98
C MET A 804 -6.78 -18.08 44.18
N LEU A 805 -6.50 -16.82 44.52
CA LEU A 805 -7.31 -16.00 45.40
C LEU A 805 -8.06 -14.99 44.52
N SER A 806 -9.38 -14.98 44.64
CA SER A 806 -10.26 -14.05 43.92
C SER A 806 -11.03 -13.18 44.90
N THR A 807 -11.49 -12.01 44.48
CA THR A 807 -12.45 -11.22 45.26
C THR A 807 -13.81 -11.94 45.31
N ALA A 808 -14.50 -11.88 46.45
CA ALA A 808 -15.80 -12.55 46.63
C ALA A 808 -16.96 -11.83 45.91
N SER A 809 -16.75 -10.58 45.54
CA SER A 809 -17.65 -9.75 44.74
C SER A 809 -16.84 -8.71 43.97
N PRO A 810 -17.43 -8.06 42.95
CA PRO A 810 -16.76 -6.97 42.25
C PRO A 810 -16.38 -5.83 43.19
N VAL A 811 -15.14 -5.36 43.11
CA VAL A 811 -14.58 -4.24 43.90
C VAL A 811 -13.72 -3.34 43.03
N GLU A 812 -13.40 -2.13 43.45
CA GLU A 812 -12.35 -1.33 42.79
C GLU A 812 -10.96 -1.79 43.28
N LEU A 813 -9.94 -1.75 42.41
CA LEU A 813 -8.58 -2.14 42.77
C LEU A 813 -8.03 -1.32 43.95
N THR A 814 -8.39 -0.03 44.01
CA THR A 814 -8.04 0.88 45.11
C THR A 814 -8.52 0.37 46.47
N SER A 815 -9.68 -0.31 46.52
CA SER A 815 -10.20 -0.90 47.76
C SER A 815 -9.37 -2.10 48.21
N ILE A 816 -8.84 -2.90 47.29
CA ILE A 816 -7.89 -3.99 47.62
C ILE A 816 -6.60 -3.40 48.19
N LEU A 817 -6.09 -2.34 47.55
CA LEU A 817 -4.86 -1.66 47.96
C LEU A 817 -5.02 -0.88 49.28
N ALA A 818 -6.24 -0.65 49.76
CA ALA A 818 -6.52 0.04 51.01
C ALA A 818 -6.30 -0.84 52.27
N GLY A 819 -6.13 -2.16 52.11
CA GLY A 819 -5.59 -3.02 53.17
C GLY A 819 -6.38 -4.29 53.49
N SER A 820 -7.66 -4.41 53.10
CA SER A 820 -8.43 -5.65 53.27
C SER A 820 -9.58 -5.82 52.27
N PHE A 821 -9.96 -7.06 51.98
CA PHE A 821 -11.11 -7.41 51.11
C PHE A 821 -11.65 -8.81 51.39
N LYS A 822 -12.85 -9.15 50.88
CA LYS A 822 -13.40 -10.51 50.97
C LYS A 822 -12.86 -11.41 49.87
N GLY A 823 -12.29 -12.55 50.24
CA GLY A 823 -11.61 -13.49 49.34
C GLY A 823 -12.37 -14.80 49.07
N VAL A 824 -11.99 -15.47 47.99
CA VAL A 824 -12.39 -16.82 47.62
C VAL A 824 -11.16 -17.59 47.15
N LEU A 825 -10.92 -18.78 47.71
CA LEU A 825 -9.85 -19.68 47.28
C LEU A 825 -10.36 -20.71 46.29
N GLN A 826 -9.61 -20.83 45.19
CA GLN A 826 -9.94 -21.71 44.09
C GLN A 826 -8.72 -22.51 43.64
N LYS A 827 -8.93 -23.79 43.31
CA LYS A 827 -7.94 -24.64 42.62
C LYS A 827 -8.27 -24.70 41.13
N ARG A 828 -7.34 -24.33 40.25
CA ARG A 828 -7.52 -24.43 38.80
C ARG A 828 -7.13 -25.82 38.32
N LEU A 829 -8.07 -26.52 37.68
CA LEU A 829 -7.87 -27.84 37.09
C LEU A 829 -7.35 -27.74 35.65
N ALA A 830 -6.81 -28.86 35.13
CA ALA A 830 -6.26 -28.95 33.77
C ALA A 830 -7.22 -28.53 32.64
N ALA A 831 -8.54 -28.61 32.88
CA ALA A 831 -9.57 -28.16 31.92
C ALA A 831 -9.90 -26.65 32.03
N GLY A 832 -9.17 -25.88 32.85
CA GLY A 832 -9.49 -24.48 33.14
C GLY A 832 -10.67 -24.29 34.10
N ILE A 833 -11.18 -25.38 34.69
CA ILE A 833 -12.25 -25.35 35.68
C ILE A 833 -11.67 -24.91 37.02
N GLU A 834 -12.32 -23.95 37.68
CA GLU A 834 -11.95 -23.47 39.00
C GLU A 834 -12.85 -24.11 40.06
N LEU A 835 -12.26 -24.86 40.99
CA LEU A 835 -12.98 -25.44 42.13
C LEU A 835 -12.78 -24.57 43.37
N THR A 836 -13.86 -23.97 43.84
CA THR A 836 -13.87 -23.22 45.10
C THR A 836 -13.89 -24.18 46.28
N PHE A 837 -12.98 -23.99 47.24
CA PHE A 837 -12.93 -24.79 48.47
C PHE A 837 -12.90 -23.95 49.75
N SER A 838 -12.73 -22.62 49.66
CA SER A 838 -13.01 -21.68 50.74
C SER A 838 -13.52 -20.37 50.16
N SER A 839 -14.49 -19.72 50.81
CA SER A 839 -15.12 -18.51 50.30
C SER A 839 -15.56 -17.55 51.40
N ASN A 840 -15.64 -16.27 51.04
CA ASN A 840 -16.18 -15.19 51.86
C ASN A 840 -15.44 -14.92 53.19
N PHE A 841 -14.13 -15.20 53.22
CA PHE A 841 -13.25 -14.89 54.35
C PHE A 841 -12.59 -13.51 54.20
N GLU A 842 -12.08 -12.94 55.28
CA GLU A 842 -11.35 -11.67 55.25
C GLU A 842 -9.91 -11.90 54.81
N VAL A 843 -9.45 -11.18 53.79
CA VAL A 843 -8.03 -11.02 53.44
C VAL A 843 -7.59 -9.71 54.06
N SER A 844 -6.58 -9.72 54.94
CA SER A 844 -6.12 -8.54 55.69
C SER A 844 -4.63 -8.28 55.48
N ASN A 845 -4.14 -7.14 56.00
CA ASN A 845 -2.73 -6.74 55.94
C ASN A 845 -2.16 -6.78 54.50
N VAL A 846 -2.94 -6.31 53.53
CA VAL A 846 -2.53 -6.27 52.12
C VAL A 846 -1.40 -5.23 51.96
N GLN A 847 -0.22 -5.68 51.52
CA GLN A 847 0.94 -4.83 51.28
C GLN A 847 1.44 -5.00 49.84
N VAL A 848 1.81 -3.90 49.21
CA VAL A 848 2.33 -3.89 47.84
C VAL A 848 3.82 -4.20 47.83
N ILE A 849 4.22 -5.19 47.05
CA ILE A 849 5.63 -5.48 46.75
C ILE A 849 6.02 -4.80 45.44
N LYS A 850 5.24 -5.02 44.38
CA LYS A 850 5.40 -4.36 43.07
C LYS A 850 4.04 -3.92 42.53
N ASN A 851 3.94 -2.70 42.04
CA ASN A 851 2.76 -2.20 41.31
C ASN A 851 3.21 -1.44 40.03
N LYS A 852 3.33 -2.24 38.96
CA LYS A 852 3.54 -1.95 37.54
C LYS A 852 2.35 -1.37 36.76
N PRO A 853 2.07 -0.06 36.57
CA PRO A 853 1.03 0.29 35.60
C PRO A 853 1.44 -0.14 34.18
N LEU A 854 0.50 -0.69 33.42
CA LEU A 854 0.68 -1.25 32.08
C LEU A 854 -0.04 -0.45 30.99
N ASP A 855 -0.50 0.76 31.30
CA ASP A 855 -0.95 1.71 30.28
C ASP A 855 0.18 1.94 29.26
N SER A 856 -0.19 2.12 28.00
CA SER A 856 0.79 2.12 26.91
C SER A 856 1.87 3.20 27.05
N LYS A 857 1.53 4.35 27.66
CA LYS A 857 2.47 5.45 27.97
C LYS A 857 3.58 5.06 28.94
N TYR A 858 3.41 3.96 29.68
CA TYR A 858 4.40 3.44 30.62
C TYR A 858 5.19 2.25 30.06
N LEU A 859 4.85 1.77 28.87
CA LEU A 859 5.52 0.64 28.22
C LEU A 859 6.62 1.13 27.28
N ASP A 860 7.64 0.30 27.13
CA ASP A 860 8.67 0.47 26.11
C ASP A 860 8.11 0.21 24.71
N LEU A 861 8.60 0.97 23.73
CA LEU A 861 8.25 0.77 22.31
C LEU A 861 8.80 -0.55 21.74
N SER A 862 9.90 -1.04 22.32
CA SER A 862 10.59 -2.26 21.90
C SER A 862 10.97 -3.10 23.11
N TYR A 863 10.97 -4.43 22.96
CA TYR A 863 11.45 -5.33 24.00
C TYR A 863 12.92 -5.06 24.35
N SER A 864 13.26 -5.28 25.63
CA SER A 864 14.63 -5.31 26.08
C SER A 864 15.41 -6.45 25.42
N ASN A 865 16.73 -6.27 25.26
CA ASN A 865 17.59 -7.40 24.88
C ASN A 865 17.71 -8.42 26.01
N GLU A 866 17.73 -7.99 27.27
CA GLU A 866 17.86 -8.84 28.44
C GLU A 866 16.48 -9.16 29.03
N MET A 867 16.26 -10.41 29.46
CA MET A 867 14.98 -10.83 30.07
C MET A 867 15.07 -10.83 31.60
N TYR A 868 14.23 -10.02 32.24
CA TYR A 868 14.25 -9.80 33.69
C TYR A 868 12.99 -10.34 34.38
N PHE A 869 13.19 -10.80 35.62
CA PHE A 869 12.15 -11.32 36.50
C PHE A 869 12.25 -10.67 37.88
N TYR A 870 11.14 -10.51 38.57
CA TYR A 870 11.13 -10.25 40.01
C TYR A 870 11.32 -11.56 40.76
N LEU A 871 12.20 -11.58 41.78
CA LEU A 871 12.36 -12.67 42.74
C LEU A 871 12.07 -12.15 44.14
N TYR A 872 11.08 -12.74 44.81
CA TYR A 872 10.56 -12.29 46.09
C TYR A 872 10.13 -13.48 46.94
N GLY A 873 9.87 -13.28 48.23
CA GLY A 873 9.43 -14.35 49.12
C GLY A 873 10.08 -14.29 50.49
N THR A 874 10.24 -15.44 51.12
CA THR A 874 10.97 -15.63 52.38
C THR A 874 12.28 -16.38 52.10
N PRO A 875 13.23 -16.46 53.05
CA PRO A 875 14.40 -17.33 52.92
C PRO A 875 14.06 -18.82 52.73
N SER A 876 12.88 -19.27 53.17
CA SER A 876 12.40 -20.66 53.01
C SER A 876 11.68 -20.92 51.69
N GLN A 877 10.94 -19.93 51.15
CA GLN A 877 10.17 -20.06 49.92
C GLN A 877 10.28 -18.79 49.08
N GLN A 878 10.92 -18.90 47.92
CA GLN A 878 11.03 -17.82 46.94
C GLN A 878 10.16 -18.09 45.70
N HIS A 879 9.69 -17.01 45.09
CA HIS A 879 8.79 -16.98 43.95
C HIS A 879 9.38 -16.10 42.85
N ILE A 880 9.01 -16.37 41.60
CA ILE A 880 9.53 -15.60 40.45
C ILE A 880 8.40 -15.21 39.50
N GLU A 881 8.47 -13.98 38.98
CA GLU A 881 7.51 -13.44 38.00
C GLU A 881 8.23 -12.61 36.91
N HIS A 882 7.87 -12.83 35.65
CA HIS A 882 8.42 -12.09 34.50
C HIS A 882 8.00 -10.62 34.50
N ILE A 883 8.96 -9.70 34.31
CA ILE A 883 8.67 -8.25 34.28
C ILE A 883 8.08 -7.85 32.92
N LEU A 884 6.92 -7.19 32.92
CA LEU A 884 6.22 -6.79 31.70
C LEU A 884 6.58 -5.35 31.31
N VAL A 885 7.51 -5.17 30.37
CA VAL A 885 7.98 -3.84 29.94
C VAL A 885 7.42 -3.38 28.59
N ALA A 886 6.98 -4.30 27.73
CA ALA A 886 6.37 -4.01 26.44
C ALA A 886 5.11 -4.86 26.20
N SER A 887 4.16 -4.37 25.40
CA SER A 887 2.90 -5.06 25.07
C SER A 887 3.11 -6.26 24.13
N LYS A 888 2.08 -7.10 23.90
CA LYS A 888 2.19 -8.39 23.17
C LYS A 888 3.14 -9.40 23.86
N ASN A 889 2.97 -9.54 25.17
CA ASN A 889 3.90 -10.25 26.06
C ASN A 889 3.30 -11.57 26.61
N VAL A 890 3.99 -12.23 27.53
CA VAL A 890 3.51 -13.42 28.24
C VAL A 890 3.77 -13.27 29.74
N GLN A 891 2.75 -13.51 30.57
CA GLN A 891 2.94 -13.63 32.01
C GLN A 891 3.59 -14.98 32.29
N LEU A 892 4.70 -15.01 33.03
CA LEU A 892 5.40 -16.23 33.42
C LEU A 892 5.67 -16.17 34.92
N THR A 893 5.14 -17.15 35.66
CA THR A 893 5.26 -17.20 37.11
C THR A 893 5.58 -18.62 37.58
N SER A 894 6.46 -18.75 38.57
CA SER A 894 6.59 -19.99 39.36
C SER A 894 6.48 -19.65 40.84
N ASP A 895 5.65 -20.41 41.55
CA ASP A 895 5.39 -20.22 42.98
C ASP A 895 6.44 -20.83 43.88
N GLN A 896 7.43 -21.53 43.33
CA GLN A 896 8.57 -21.99 44.10
C GLN A 896 9.79 -22.09 43.19
N VAL A 897 10.93 -21.63 43.67
CA VAL A 897 12.21 -21.81 42.99
C VAL A 897 13.26 -22.38 43.93
N THR A 898 14.20 -23.13 43.37
CA THR A 898 15.44 -23.52 44.08
C THR A 898 16.58 -22.65 43.56
N LEU A 899 17.29 -22.03 44.49
CA LEU A 899 18.40 -21.12 44.20
C LEU A 899 19.73 -21.80 44.56
N ASP A 900 20.66 -21.81 43.62
CA ASP A 900 22.07 -22.18 43.83
C ASP A 900 22.92 -20.99 43.40
N LEU A 901 23.15 -20.08 44.35
CA LEU A 901 23.75 -18.76 44.12
C LEU A 901 25.09 -18.63 44.86
N SER A 902 25.96 -17.75 44.37
CA SER A 902 27.24 -17.41 44.99
C SER A 902 27.09 -16.84 46.41
N THR A 903 25.94 -16.28 46.74
CA THR A 903 25.59 -15.72 48.05
C THR A 903 24.08 -15.77 48.22
N ASP A 904 23.61 -16.09 49.43
CA ASP A 904 22.19 -16.08 49.75
C ASP A 904 21.62 -14.66 49.68
N ILE A 905 20.35 -14.55 49.26
CA ILE A 905 19.64 -13.28 49.22
C ILE A 905 19.05 -12.99 50.61
N SER A 906 19.25 -11.77 51.11
CA SER A 906 18.76 -11.38 52.43
C SER A 906 17.23 -11.37 52.49
N GLU A 907 16.66 -11.57 53.69
CA GLU A 907 15.21 -11.47 53.90
C GLU A 907 14.66 -10.08 53.52
N GLU A 908 15.41 -9.01 53.81
CA GLU A 908 15.03 -7.64 53.42
C GLU A 908 15.00 -7.46 51.89
N ASP A 909 16.00 -8.01 51.19
CA ASP A 909 16.06 -7.97 49.72
C ASP A 909 14.90 -8.79 49.10
N LEU A 910 14.60 -9.98 49.65
CA LEU A 910 13.45 -10.80 49.21
C LEU A 910 12.09 -10.16 49.50
N ALA A 911 11.94 -9.48 50.64
CA ALA A 911 10.72 -8.76 51.00
C ALA A 911 10.44 -7.57 50.06
N ARG A 912 11.50 -6.93 49.53
CA ARG A 912 11.40 -5.85 48.52
C ARG A 912 11.20 -6.36 47.08
N GLY A 913 11.62 -7.59 46.81
CA GLY A 913 11.68 -8.17 45.48
C GLY A 913 12.89 -7.68 44.69
N VAL A 914 13.88 -8.57 44.51
CA VAL A 914 15.09 -8.35 43.71
C VAL A 914 14.84 -8.63 42.24
N LEU A 915 15.77 -8.21 41.38
CA LEU A 915 15.75 -8.48 39.95
C LEU A 915 16.61 -9.69 39.62
N VAL A 916 16.11 -10.56 38.75
CA VAL A 916 16.82 -11.71 38.22
C VAL A 916 16.90 -11.58 36.71
N ARG A 917 18.11 -11.51 36.17
CA ARG A 917 18.36 -11.57 34.73
C ARG A 917 18.63 -13.01 34.33
N MET A 918 17.94 -13.49 33.30
CA MET A 918 18.21 -14.80 32.69
C MET A 918 19.35 -14.67 31.68
N ASP A 919 20.57 -15.07 32.06
CA ASP A 919 21.81 -14.74 31.32
C ASP A 919 21.90 -15.33 29.90
N ARG A 920 21.05 -16.32 29.58
CA ARG A 920 21.01 -17.00 28.28
C ARG A 920 19.72 -16.75 27.50
N LEU A 921 18.87 -15.85 27.96
CA LEU A 921 17.61 -15.51 27.29
C LEU A 921 17.66 -14.06 26.82
N ARG A 922 17.13 -13.85 25.62
CA ARG A 922 16.99 -12.52 25.02
C ARG A 922 15.51 -12.24 24.78
N GLU A 923 14.95 -11.28 25.51
CA GLU A 923 13.50 -11.03 25.48
C GLU A 923 13.05 -10.63 24.06
N SER A 924 13.78 -9.72 23.40
CA SER A 924 13.57 -9.30 22.01
C SER A 924 13.64 -10.42 20.96
N VAL A 925 14.23 -11.57 21.28
CA VAL A 925 14.34 -12.73 20.39
C VAL A 925 13.19 -13.73 20.62
N VAL A 926 12.67 -13.78 21.85
CA VAL A 926 11.66 -14.77 22.24
C VAL A 926 10.24 -14.20 22.19
N LEU A 927 10.09 -12.88 22.26
CA LEU A 927 8.82 -12.17 22.13
C LEU A 927 8.71 -11.42 20.78
N PRO A 928 7.49 -11.18 20.27
CA PRO A 928 6.19 -11.54 20.83
C PRO A 928 5.86 -13.03 20.65
N VAL A 929 5.12 -13.60 21.60
CA VAL A 929 4.66 -15.00 21.54
C VAL A 929 3.22 -15.05 21.03
N LEU A 930 2.95 -15.82 19.97
CA LEU A 930 1.61 -15.95 19.37
C LEU A 930 0.67 -16.76 20.30
N PRO A 931 -0.45 -16.20 20.78
CA PRO A 931 -1.36 -16.95 21.66
C PRO A 931 -2.13 -18.05 20.91
N PRO A 932 -2.45 -19.20 21.54
CA PRO A 932 -2.00 -19.66 22.85
C PRO A 932 -0.63 -20.36 22.74
N HIS A 933 0.43 -19.75 23.28
CA HIS A 933 1.74 -20.39 23.28
C HIS A 933 2.46 -20.17 24.60
N THR A 934 3.00 -21.25 25.13
CA THR A 934 3.77 -21.30 26.37
C THR A 934 5.24 -21.48 26.01
N PRO A 935 6.14 -20.54 26.37
CA PRO A 935 7.55 -20.68 26.04
C PRO A 935 8.17 -21.93 26.67
N THR A 936 8.81 -22.78 25.86
CA THR A 936 9.36 -24.07 26.30
C THR A 936 10.49 -23.95 27.32
N PHE A 937 11.14 -22.79 27.39
CA PHE A 937 12.18 -22.50 28.37
C PHE A 937 11.60 -22.31 29.79
N PHE A 938 10.30 -22.02 29.92
CA PHE A 938 9.63 -21.77 31.19
C PHE A 938 8.66 -22.92 31.52
N ARG A 939 9.23 -24.02 32.03
CA ARG A 939 8.49 -25.23 32.42
C ARG A 939 8.97 -25.77 33.77
N ALA A 940 8.15 -26.58 34.42
CA ALA A 940 8.49 -27.20 35.71
C ALA A 940 9.86 -27.90 35.67
N GLY A 941 10.68 -27.65 36.69
CA GLY A 941 12.03 -28.21 36.81
C GLY A 941 13.08 -27.63 35.85
N ALA A 942 12.74 -26.70 34.95
CA ALA A 942 13.72 -26.05 34.09
C ALA A 942 14.72 -25.24 34.94
N GLN A 943 15.98 -25.27 34.53
CA GLN A 943 17.09 -24.62 35.23
C GLN A 943 17.78 -23.61 34.32
N HIS A 944 18.02 -22.41 34.84
CA HIS A 944 18.62 -21.29 34.11
C HIS A 944 19.80 -20.69 34.85
N LYS A 945 20.79 -20.21 34.10
CA LYS A 945 21.85 -19.36 34.66
C LYS A 945 21.31 -17.96 34.86
N VAL A 946 21.58 -17.39 36.03
CA VAL A 946 21.04 -16.11 36.43
C VAL A 946 22.06 -15.22 37.12
N THR A 947 21.83 -13.93 36.96
CA THR A 947 22.47 -12.88 37.75
C THR A 947 21.39 -12.10 38.51
N VAL A 948 21.62 -11.87 39.80
CA VAL A 948 20.67 -11.22 40.71
C VAL A 948 21.17 -9.82 41.06
N PHE A 949 20.26 -8.85 41.06
CA PHE A 949 20.51 -7.43 41.33
C PHE A 949 19.49 -6.90 42.32
N ARG A 950 19.87 -5.90 43.12
CA ARG A 950 18.85 -5.08 43.78
C ARG A 950 18.09 -4.29 42.73
N ASP A 951 16.78 -4.16 42.91
CA ASP A 951 15.99 -3.26 42.08
C ASP A 951 16.46 -1.82 42.35
N PRO A 952 17.05 -1.13 41.35
CA PRO A 952 17.54 0.24 41.54
C PRO A 952 16.40 1.25 41.65
N HIS A 953 15.17 0.84 41.35
CA HIS A 953 14.02 1.73 41.32
C HIS A 953 13.24 1.68 42.64
N SER A 954 12.59 2.81 42.97
CA SER A 954 11.57 2.81 44.01
C SER A 954 10.35 1.99 43.57
N PRO A 955 9.54 1.46 44.50
CA PRO A 955 8.31 0.75 44.17
C PRO A 955 7.40 1.53 43.21
N GLU A 956 7.35 2.86 43.35
CA GLU A 956 6.50 3.78 42.60
C GLU A 956 7.02 4.14 41.20
N ARG A 957 8.28 3.84 40.87
CA ARG A 957 8.83 4.16 39.54
C ARG A 957 8.09 3.39 38.45
N CYS A 958 7.45 4.11 37.54
CA CYS A 958 6.80 3.61 36.33
C CYS A 958 7.28 4.37 35.10
N GLY A 959 6.98 3.88 33.89
CA GLY A 959 7.38 4.52 32.64
C GLY A 959 8.35 3.70 31.81
N PRO A 960 8.56 4.07 30.53
CA PRO A 960 9.55 3.43 29.70
C PRO A 960 10.98 3.62 30.24
N GLY A 961 11.90 2.77 29.79
CA GLY A 961 13.32 2.78 30.13
C GLY A 961 13.64 2.10 31.47
N LEU A 962 12.76 1.26 32.02
CA LEU A 962 13.02 0.55 33.28
C LEU A 962 14.28 -0.31 33.19
N THR A 963 14.46 -1.00 32.06
CA THR A 963 15.54 -1.96 31.83
C THR A 963 16.91 -1.33 31.63
N GLU A 964 16.98 -0.04 31.26
CA GLU A 964 18.25 0.69 31.13
C GLU A 964 18.99 0.73 32.47
N ALA A 965 18.30 1.11 33.55
CA ALA A 965 18.87 1.09 34.89
C ALA A 965 19.22 -0.33 35.35
N TYR A 966 18.41 -1.33 35.00
CA TYR A 966 18.69 -2.74 35.32
C TYR A 966 19.98 -3.23 34.68
N SER A 967 20.26 -2.82 33.45
CA SER A 967 21.47 -3.20 32.72
C SER A 967 22.76 -2.65 33.36
N SER A 968 22.64 -1.50 34.05
CA SER A 968 23.75 -0.83 34.75
C SER A 968 23.88 -1.20 36.23
N ALA A 969 22.94 -1.98 36.77
CA ALA A 969 22.93 -2.35 38.18
C ALA A 969 24.11 -3.28 38.53
N SER A 970 24.67 -3.10 39.73
CA SER A 970 25.73 -3.99 40.23
C SER A 970 25.12 -5.32 40.71
N PRO A 971 25.67 -6.48 40.30
CA PRO A 971 25.16 -7.77 40.72
C PRO A 971 25.44 -7.99 42.20
N ILE A 972 24.47 -8.59 42.91
CA ILE A 972 24.62 -9.01 44.30
C ILE A 972 24.85 -10.52 44.44
N ALA A 973 24.43 -11.30 43.46
CA ALA A 973 24.70 -12.74 43.39
C ALA A 973 24.64 -13.24 41.94
N THR A 974 25.30 -14.37 41.68
CA THR A 974 25.23 -15.10 40.40
C THR A 974 25.07 -16.59 40.65
N GLY A 975 24.41 -17.32 39.77
CA GLY A 975 24.29 -18.77 39.92
C GLY A 975 23.24 -19.38 39.02
N THR A 976 22.45 -20.31 39.57
CA THR A 976 21.34 -20.94 38.85
C THR A 976 20.03 -20.88 39.63
N ILE A 977 18.94 -20.81 38.88
CA ILE A 977 17.57 -20.93 39.38
C ILE A 977 16.93 -22.15 38.76
N LYS A 978 16.21 -22.94 39.54
CA LYS A 978 15.39 -24.06 39.07
C LYS A 978 13.93 -23.81 39.44
N PHE A 979 13.02 -23.91 38.48
CA PHE A 979 11.59 -23.73 38.72
C PHE A 979 10.97 -24.95 39.42
N GLY A 980 9.99 -24.70 40.28
CA GLY A 980 9.24 -25.71 41.02
C GLY A 980 8.26 -26.50 40.14
N GLU A 981 7.35 -27.22 40.80
CA GLU A 981 6.35 -28.04 40.11
C GLU A 981 5.22 -27.20 39.50
N MET A 982 4.80 -26.11 40.16
CA MET A 982 3.83 -25.19 39.58
C MET A 982 4.52 -24.07 38.81
N VAL A 983 4.14 -23.98 37.54
CA VAL A 983 4.44 -22.87 36.63
C VAL A 983 3.14 -22.40 36.00
N TYR A 984 2.96 -21.09 35.96
CA TYR A 984 1.83 -20.43 35.31
C TYR A 984 2.31 -19.62 34.12
N THR A 985 1.62 -19.78 32.99
CA THR A 985 1.89 -18.98 31.79
C THR A 985 0.60 -18.50 31.16
N ASP A 986 0.55 -17.22 30.80
CA ASP A 986 -0.60 -16.64 30.09
C ASP A 986 -0.16 -15.65 29.02
N SER A 987 -0.31 -16.06 27.76
CA SER A 987 -0.15 -15.20 26.58
C SER A 987 -1.50 -14.80 25.99
N VAL A 988 -2.62 -15.36 26.45
CA VAL A 988 -3.94 -15.21 25.82
C VAL A 988 -4.70 -14.07 26.46
N GLN A 989 -4.94 -14.14 27.78
CA GLN A 989 -5.76 -13.15 28.47
C GLN A 989 -5.02 -11.81 28.54
N LEU A 990 -3.71 -11.85 28.83
CA LEU A 990 -2.82 -10.68 28.88
C LEU A 990 -2.90 -9.80 27.63
N ASN A 991 -2.97 -10.42 26.46
CA ASN A 991 -2.99 -9.74 25.15
C ASN A 991 -4.40 -9.65 24.53
N SER A 992 -5.42 -10.16 25.21
CA SER A 992 -6.78 -10.21 24.67
C SER A 992 -7.35 -8.80 24.52
N ASN A 993 -8.26 -8.59 23.55
CA ASN A 993 -9.04 -7.35 23.47
C ASN A 993 -10.42 -7.61 24.09
N PRO A 994 -10.71 -7.09 25.28
CA PRO A 994 -11.96 -7.38 25.98
C PRO A 994 -13.14 -6.75 25.22
N LEU A 995 -14.32 -7.36 25.34
CA LEU A 995 -15.56 -6.85 24.74
C LEU A 995 -16.66 -6.75 25.79
N PRO A 996 -17.61 -5.80 25.63
CA PRO A 996 -18.79 -5.74 26.50
C PRO A 996 -19.59 -7.04 26.47
N LYS A 997 -20.23 -7.40 27.60
CA LYS A 997 -21.11 -8.58 27.69
C LYS A 997 -22.20 -8.53 26.62
N GLY A 998 -22.36 -9.63 25.87
CA GLY A 998 -23.34 -9.75 24.78
C GLY A 998 -22.81 -9.41 23.38
N VAL A 999 -21.63 -8.80 23.27
CA VAL A 999 -20.96 -8.56 21.98
C VAL A 999 -20.11 -9.77 21.62
N VAL A 1000 -20.61 -10.59 20.69
CA VAL A 1000 -19.92 -11.82 20.25
C VAL A 1000 -18.98 -11.50 19.09
N ARG A 1001 -17.70 -11.90 19.20
CA ARG A 1001 -16.81 -11.90 18.03
C ARG A 1001 -17.31 -12.94 17.02
N PRO A 1002 -17.44 -12.61 15.72
CA PRO A 1002 -17.49 -13.64 14.72
C PRO A 1002 -16.22 -14.49 14.84
N LYS A 1003 -16.37 -15.79 15.12
CA LYS A 1003 -15.23 -16.72 15.18
C LYS A 1003 -14.59 -16.76 13.78
N PRO A 1004 -13.30 -16.44 13.63
CA PRO A 1004 -12.62 -16.71 12.37
C PRO A 1004 -12.62 -18.22 12.15
N LYS A 1005 -13.12 -18.68 11.01
CA LYS A 1005 -12.75 -20.00 10.50
C LYS A 1005 -11.40 -19.84 9.81
N ASP A 1006 -10.43 -20.69 10.14
CA ASP A 1006 -9.15 -20.72 9.43
C ASP A 1006 -9.37 -21.36 8.06
N VAL A 1007 -9.53 -20.51 7.04
CA VAL A 1007 -9.72 -20.91 5.64
C VAL A 1007 -8.44 -20.84 4.82
N SER A 1008 -7.32 -20.47 5.44
CA SER A 1008 -6.01 -20.38 4.76
C SER A 1008 -5.57 -21.72 4.17
N ARG A 1009 -6.11 -22.83 4.70
CA ARG A 1009 -5.87 -24.21 4.26
C ARG A 1009 -6.93 -24.79 3.32
N MET A 1010 -7.97 -24.01 2.97
CA MET A 1010 -9.01 -24.46 2.06
C MET A 1010 -8.55 -24.38 0.60
N THR A 1011 -8.71 -25.48 -0.12
CA THR A 1011 -8.59 -25.58 -1.58
C THR A 1011 -9.58 -24.64 -2.29
N LEU A 1012 -9.33 -24.32 -3.57
CA LEU A 1012 -10.26 -23.51 -4.36
C LEU A 1012 -11.67 -24.13 -4.39
N SER A 1013 -11.77 -25.47 -4.48
CA SER A 1013 -13.06 -26.16 -4.38
C SER A 1013 -13.72 -25.91 -3.04
N GLU A 1014 -13.01 -26.07 -1.93
CA GLU A 1014 -13.57 -25.83 -0.58
C GLU A 1014 -13.97 -24.37 -0.37
N ARG A 1015 -13.25 -23.40 -0.97
CA ARG A 1015 -13.64 -21.97 -0.94
C ARG A 1015 -14.88 -21.71 -1.78
N LEU A 1016 -14.98 -22.30 -2.97
CA LEU A 1016 -16.18 -22.25 -3.80
C LEU A 1016 -17.35 -22.96 -3.11
N ASP A 1017 -17.11 -24.06 -2.40
CA ASP A 1017 -18.12 -24.81 -1.64
C ASP A 1017 -18.54 -24.08 -0.36
N ALA A 1018 -17.63 -23.35 0.30
CA ALA A 1018 -17.95 -22.47 1.41
C ALA A 1018 -18.75 -21.23 0.96
N ALA A 1019 -18.39 -20.64 -0.18
CA ALA A 1019 -19.17 -19.62 -0.86
C ALA A 1019 -20.59 -20.14 -1.17
N ARG A 1020 -20.70 -21.32 -1.79
CA ARG A 1020 -21.98 -22.01 -2.03
C ARG A 1020 -22.78 -22.26 -0.74
N ALA A 1021 -22.13 -22.64 0.36
CA ALA A 1021 -22.80 -22.84 1.66
C ALA A 1021 -23.28 -21.53 2.33
N ASN A 1022 -22.67 -20.39 1.99
CA ASN A 1022 -23.11 -19.07 2.42
C ASN A 1022 -24.25 -18.51 1.53
N MET A 1023 -24.35 -18.91 0.26
CA MET A 1023 -25.49 -18.56 -0.61
C MET A 1023 -26.84 -18.99 -0.02
N ASP A 1024 -26.88 -20.09 0.73
CA ASP A 1024 -28.09 -20.59 1.40
C ASP A 1024 -28.53 -19.73 2.61
N ARG A 1025 -27.73 -18.73 3.03
CA ARG A 1025 -27.97 -17.87 4.20
C ARG A 1025 -28.33 -16.41 3.87
N ALA A 1026 -28.35 -16.01 2.61
CA ALA A 1026 -28.78 -14.66 2.23
C ALA A 1026 -30.27 -14.43 2.59
N PRO A 1027 -30.67 -13.22 3.03
CA PRO A 1027 -32.06 -12.93 3.35
C PRO A 1027 -32.90 -13.06 2.08
N LYS A 1028 -33.78 -14.07 2.05
CA LYS A 1028 -34.73 -14.29 0.95
C LYS A 1028 -35.53 -13.01 0.73
N ARG A 1029 -35.32 -12.34 -0.42
CA ARG A 1029 -36.25 -11.33 -0.92
C ARG A 1029 -37.65 -11.93 -1.00
N SER A 1030 -38.59 -11.26 -0.37
CA SER A 1030 -40.00 -11.64 -0.31
C SER A 1030 -40.65 -11.71 -1.70
N SER A 1031 -41.15 -12.87 -2.10
CA SER A 1031 -42.39 -13.06 -2.89
C SER A 1031 -42.66 -14.58 -3.12
N PRO A 1032 -43.85 -14.97 -3.63
CA PRO A 1032 -45.01 -15.45 -2.90
C PRO A 1032 -45.13 -16.99 -2.82
N GLN A 1033 -46.17 -17.45 -2.11
CA GLN A 1033 -46.48 -18.83 -1.67
C GLN A 1033 -46.31 -19.98 -2.70
N PRO A 1034 -46.11 -21.23 -2.21
CA PRO A 1034 -45.55 -22.33 -2.98
C PRO A 1034 -46.60 -23.13 -3.77
N ILE A 1035 -46.23 -23.57 -4.98
CA ILE A 1035 -46.90 -24.66 -5.69
C ILE A 1035 -46.18 -25.97 -5.34
N ILE A 1036 -46.92 -26.84 -4.66
CA ILE A 1036 -46.54 -28.22 -4.34
C ILE A 1036 -46.57 -29.07 -5.62
N LYS A 1037 -45.52 -29.86 -5.88
CA LYS A 1037 -45.67 -31.20 -6.51
C LYS A 1037 -44.47 -32.12 -6.23
N LYS A 1038 -44.71 -33.05 -5.29
CA LYS A 1038 -44.26 -34.44 -5.10
C LYS A 1038 -42.90 -34.88 -5.71
N ARG A 1039 -41.95 -35.19 -4.81
CA ARG A 1039 -40.82 -36.11 -5.05
C ARG A 1039 -41.32 -37.56 -5.08
N HIS A 1040 -40.96 -38.30 -6.13
CA HIS A 1040 -40.91 -39.76 -6.07
C HIS A 1040 -39.56 -40.18 -5.47
N VAL A 1041 -39.65 -40.96 -4.40
CA VAL A 1041 -38.53 -41.65 -3.76
C VAL A 1041 -38.34 -42.97 -4.50
N VAL A 1042 -37.13 -43.20 -4.99
CA VAL A 1042 -36.64 -44.56 -5.28
C VAL A 1042 -35.43 -44.76 -4.40
N ASN A 1043 -35.62 -45.53 -3.32
CA ASN A 1043 -34.56 -46.17 -2.57
C ASN A 1043 -34.03 -47.33 -3.41
N LEU A 1044 -32.71 -47.48 -3.54
CA LEU A 1044 -32.11 -48.80 -3.64
C LEU A 1044 -30.73 -48.82 -2.99
N ASP A 1045 -30.53 -49.92 -2.28
CA ASP A 1045 -29.57 -50.23 -1.23
C ASP A 1045 -28.14 -50.50 -1.71
N HIS A 1046 -27.24 -50.46 -0.74
CA HIS A 1046 -25.84 -50.84 -0.83
C HIS A 1046 -25.62 -52.33 -1.13
N ASN A 1047 -24.52 -52.59 -1.86
CA ASN A 1047 -23.77 -53.84 -2.04
C ASN A 1047 -24.32 -54.88 -3.03
N ALA A 1048 -23.74 -54.90 -4.23
CA ALA A 1048 -23.43 -56.14 -4.94
C ALA A 1048 -22.29 -55.96 -5.97
N LEU A 1049 -21.33 -56.90 -5.91
CA LEU A 1049 -20.59 -57.52 -7.01
C LEU A 1049 -19.23 -56.94 -7.49
N VAL A 1050 -18.20 -57.63 -6.99
CA VAL A 1050 -17.00 -58.09 -7.69
C VAL A 1050 -17.37 -58.94 -8.93
N SER A 1051 -16.82 -58.62 -10.12
CA SER A 1051 -16.27 -59.59 -11.12
C SER A 1051 -15.75 -58.93 -12.42
N LEU A 1052 -14.42 -59.07 -12.64
CA LEU A 1052 -13.53 -59.13 -13.84
C LEU A 1052 -14.09 -59.03 -15.31
N PRO A 1053 -13.27 -58.92 -16.39
CA PRO A 1053 -12.03 -58.15 -16.68
C PRO A 1053 -11.95 -57.57 -18.14
N ALA A 1054 -11.43 -56.35 -18.32
CA ALA A 1054 -10.77 -55.80 -19.54
C ALA A 1054 -10.61 -54.28 -19.28
N VAL A 1055 -9.45 -53.65 -19.25
CA VAL A 1055 -8.53 -53.42 -20.37
C VAL A 1055 -7.13 -53.19 -19.77
N LYS A 1056 -6.20 -54.07 -20.14
CA LYS A 1056 -4.76 -53.85 -20.05
C LYS A 1056 -4.34 -52.99 -21.25
N ALA A 1057 -3.32 -52.14 -21.02
CA ALA A 1057 -2.59 -51.29 -21.95
C ALA A 1057 -3.13 -49.85 -22.11
N GLY A 1058 -2.52 -48.92 -21.34
CA GLY A 1058 -2.67 -47.47 -21.54
C GLY A 1058 -2.14 -46.61 -20.40
N PHE A 1059 -2.06 -47.11 -19.16
CA PHE A 1059 -1.85 -46.26 -17.98
C PHE A 1059 -0.44 -46.27 -17.35
N ASN A 1060 0.53 -46.99 -17.91
CA ASN A 1060 1.90 -47.06 -17.35
C ASN A 1060 2.94 -46.16 -18.03
N GLY A 1061 2.56 -45.33 -19.01
CA GLY A 1061 3.50 -44.42 -19.69
C GLY A 1061 3.60 -43.02 -19.05
N LEU A 1062 2.51 -42.50 -18.48
CA LEU A 1062 2.45 -41.10 -18.06
C LEU A 1062 2.97 -40.87 -16.62
N PHE A 1063 2.92 -41.90 -15.77
CA PHE A 1063 3.35 -41.81 -14.37
C PHE A 1063 4.88 -41.84 -14.20
N PHE A 1064 5.60 -42.44 -15.16
CA PHE A 1064 7.07 -42.53 -15.11
C PHE A 1064 7.77 -41.25 -15.61
N MET A 1065 7.09 -40.47 -16.46
CA MET A 1065 7.62 -39.22 -17.02
C MET A 1065 7.48 -38.03 -16.04
N MET A 1066 6.44 -38.02 -15.19
CA MET A 1066 6.29 -37.01 -14.13
C MET A 1066 7.27 -37.19 -12.95
N MET A 1067 7.70 -38.43 -12.64
CA MET A 1067 8.71 -38.65 -11.59
C MET A 1067 10.13 -38.26 -12.01
N CYS A 1068 10.46 -38.28 -13.31
CA CYS A 1068 11.80 -37.89 -13.77
C CYS A 1068 12.01 -36.36 -13.81
N LEU A 1069 10.94 -35.57 -13.95
CA LEU A 1069 11.01 -34.10 -13.92
C LEU A 1069 11.11 -33.53 -12.49
N PHE A 1070 10.69 -34.29 -11.48
CA PHE A 1070 10.77 -33.85 -10.07
C PHE A 1070 12.15 -34.08 -9.43
N VAL A 1071 13.00 -34.95 -9.99
CA VAL A 1071 14.31 -35.30 -9.42
C VAL A 1071 15.45 -34.42 -9.96
N LEU A 1072 15.23 -33.68 -11.05
CA LEU A 1072 16.25 -32.75 -11.63
C LEU A 1072 16.24 -31.35 -11.00
N ALA A 1073 15.26 -31.01 -10.16
CA ALA A 1073 15.15 -29.68 -9.54
C ALA A 1073 15.72 -29.61 -8.09
N THR A 1074 16.31 -30.67 -7.55
CA THR A 1074 16.71 -30.73 -6.12
C THR A 1074 18.19 -30.98 -5.84
N VAL A 1075 19.08 -30.87 -6.83
CA VAL A 1075 20.53 -31.03 -6.61
C VAL A 1075 21.35 -29.97 -7.33
N VAL A 1076 21.31 -28.73 -6.83
CA VAL A 1076 22.46 -27.80 -6.71
C VAL A 1076 22.03 -26.71 -5.73
N TYR A 1077 22.46 -26.78 -4.46
CA TYR A 1077 22.78 -25.61 -3.61
C TYR A 1077 23.26 -26.14 -2.24
N ARG A 1078 24.56 -26.06 -2.00
CA ARG A 1078 25.15 -26.03 -0.65
C ARG A 1078 26.04 -24.77 -0.58
N PRO A 1079 26.06 -24.07 0.57
CA PRO A 1079 26.69 -22.76 0.68
C PRO A 1079 28.20 -22.88 0.90
N PHE A 1080 28.92 -21.95 0.30
CA PHE A 1080 30.18 -21.38 0.79
C PHE A 1080 29.96 -19.89 1.03
#